data_AF-A0A2G5PAE7-F1
#
_entry.id   AF-A0A2G5PAE7-F1
#
_cell.length_a   1.000
_cell.length_b   1.000
_cell.length_c   1.000
_cell.angle_alpha   90.00
_cell.angle_beta   90.00
_cell.angle_gamma   90.00
#
_symmetry.space_group_name_H-M   'P 1'
#
loop_
_entity.id
_entity.type
_entity.pdbx_description
1 polymer ?
#
loop_
_entity_poly.entity_id
_entity_poly.type
_entity_poly.pdbx_seq_one_letter_code
_entity_poly.pdbx_strand_id
1 'polypeptide(L)'
;MAKLSDQLDFIVGAKAAAELDEHLGIRTVDDLLRHYPRKYIQGTTVIDDGHIPKEGEHVTFVDTVTGVTSRWTRGKPSREFIVATLGHHRPKLSATFFNARFLKQILLEGSLVMISGELGSFRGDLQLTHPEFLILKSPLGHAGKGSRSMVKVATAARDTEGVVGLEAFKRDSLPIYPATKKLQSWDIYLCVRQVLAMLDPVPDPLPDWIVARYGLMSEDEALRAIHLAEHPGERERALHRIRFDESVGLQWALARRRYGEQSESGPSAAVLSSGLRSDLVARLPFELTAGQRDVLEVISDDLARTRPMNRMLQGEVGSGKTIVALLAMAQMVDAGYQCALLAPTEVLAEQHARSMRNVLGSLAMAGQLGGAEHATRVTLLTGSMSAAQKREVRDEIASGEAGIVIGTHALLQDTVEFHKLGMVVVDEQHRFGVEQRDTLRAKAKEGITPHLLVMTATPIPRTIALTVYGDLETSTLRELPKGRQPISTSAVFFRDEGKRKWYDRVWDRIREEVAQGRQAYVVAPRIDDDDDAKHPDDGDTDAPADRQNVRKATAVTTLYEQLGIRELRGLRLGLMHGKLSAEEKDAAMSAFRDGEIDVLVCTTVVEVGVDVPNATAMAIVDADWFGISQLHQLRGRIGRGEHASVCMLLTELPSTSKAGVRLKAVADTLDGFALAELDLAERREGNVLGRDQSGRSVGLRLLSLLEHREIIETARLLCDEIAAEDPDLSNQPGMDQLAAHFIEDERMQYLEKS
;
A
#
# COMPACT_ATOMS: atom_id res chain seq x y z
N MET A 1 -28.52 16.80 27.14
CA MET A 1 -28.30 15.60 26.32
C MET A 1 -27.29 15.96 25.27
N ALA A 2 -26.34 15.07 25.01
CA ALA A 2 -25.20 15.31 24.14
C ALA A 2 -25.46 14.77 22.74
N LYS A 3 -24.92 15.45 21.73
CA LYS A 3 -24.86 15.02 20.32
C LYS A 3 -23.43 14.69 19.91
N LEU A 4 -23.27 13.96 18.80
CA LEU A 4 -21.96 13.59 18.26
C LEU A 4 -21.05 14.80 17.96
N SER A 5 -21.62 15.93 17.54
CA SER A 5 -20.88 17.15 17.21
C SER A 5 -20.46 17.99 18.43
N ASP A 6 -20.89 17.64 19.63
CA ASP A 6 -20.64 18.46 20.83
C ASP A 6 -19.18 18.34 21.28
N GLN A 7 -18.64 19.42 21.84
CA GLN A 7 -17.29 19.42 22.43
C GLN A 7 -17.25 18.65 23.75
N LEU A 8 -16.14 17.94 23.98
CA LEU A 8 -15.97 17.08 25.15
C LEU A 8 -15.84 17.84 26.48
N ASP A 9 -15.37 19.08 26.45
CA ASP A 9 -15.15 19.91 27.64
C ASP A 9 -16.42 20.12 28.49
N PHE A 10 -17.58 20.21 27.83
CA PHE A 10 -18.89 20.32 28.49
C PHE A 10 -19.39 19.00 29.09
N ILE A 11 -18.84 17.85 28.69
CA ILE A 11 -19.37 16.53 29.07
C ILE A 11 -18.44 15.83 30.05
N VAL A 12 -17.15 15.69 29.73
CA VAL A 12 -16.15 15.01 30.58
C VAL A 12 -15.35 15.97 31.46
N GLY A 13 -15.54 17.28 31.26
CA GLY A 13 -14.86 18.35 31.99
C GLY A 13 -13.57 18.81 31.31
N ALA A 14 -13.29 20.12 31.41
CA ALA A 14 -12.21 20.82 30.69
C ALA A 14 -10.82 20.18 30.86
N LYS A 15 -10.52 19.59 32.03
CA LYS A 15 -9.22 18.96 32.28
C LYS A 15 -9.05 17.66 31.47
N ALA A 16 -10.05 16.77 31.50
CA ALA A 16 -9.98 15.50 30.77
C ALA A 16 -10.03 15.74 29.26
N ALA A 17 -10.87 16.68 28.81
CA ALA A 17 -10.93 17.09 27.42
C ALA A 17 -9.60 17.65 26.90
N ALA A 18 -8.90 18.49 27.69
CA ALA A 18 -7.59 19.02 27.32
C ALA A 18 -6.52 17.92 27.18
N GLU A 19 -6.51 16.93 28.08
CA GLU A 19 -5.57 15.80 27.99
C GLU A 19 -5.87 14.93 26.75
N LEU A 20 -7.15 14.71 26.42
CA LEU A 20 -7.61 13.97 25.23
C LEU A 20 -7.21 14.66 23.92
N ASP A 21 -7.35 15.99 23.85
CA ASP A 21 -6.92 16.77 22.68
C ASP A 21 -5.38 16.81 22.56
N GLU A 22 -4.66 17.14 23.65
CA GLU A 22 -3.19 17.27 23.63
C GLU A 22 -2.47 15.98 23.21
N HIS A 23 -2.98 14.81 23.64
CA HIS A 23 -2.27 13.54 23.46
C HIS A 23 -2.85 12.62 22.39
N LEU A 24 -4.14 12.75 22.07
CA LEU A 24 -4.82 11.88 21.11
C LEU A 24 -5.53 12.67 20.00
N GLY A 25 -5.57 14.01 20.07
CA GLY A 25 -6.28 14.85 19.09
C GLY A 25 -7.81 14.73 19.16
N ILE A 26 -8.35 14.21 20.26
CA ILE A 26 -9.78 13.93 20.42
C ILE A 26 -10.48 15.16 21.01
N ARG A 27 -11.40 15.77 20.28
CA ARG A 27 -12.05 17.05 20.67
C ARG A 27 -13.55 16.95 20.85
N THR A 28 -14.20 16.13 20.05
CA THR A 28 -15.66 15.98 20.00
C THR A 28 -16.12 14.65 20.57
N VAL A 29 -17.42 14.54 20.84
CA VAL A 29 -18.07 13.29 21.21
C VAL A 29 -17.84 12.22 20.14
N ASP A 30 -17.99 12.57 18.86
CA ASP A 30 -17.75 11.65 17.73
C ASP A 30 -16.30 11.15 17.72
N ASP A 31 -15.31 12.04 17.92
CA ASP A 31 -13.89 11.65 17.98
C ASP A 31 -13.62 10.59 19.05
N LEU A 32 -14.24 10.75 20.23
CA LEU A 32 -14.03 9.84 21.37
C LEU A 32 -14.70 8.49 21.15
N LEU A 33 -15.93 8.47 20.61
CA LEU A 33 -16.66 7.22 20.33
C LEU A 33 -16.08 6.48 19.13
N ARG A 34 -15.46 7.19 18.19
CA ARG A 34 -14.76 6.58 17.06
C ARG A 34 -13.28 6.29 17.35
N HIS A 35 -12.85 6.44 18.62
CA HIS A 35 -11.59 5.91 19.12
C HIS A 35 -11.80 4.49 19.65
N TYR A 36 -11.73 3.51 18.75
CA TYR A 36 -12.17 2.15 19.04
C TYR A 36 -11.19 1.36 19.91
N PRO A 37 -11.69 0.36 20.69
CA PRO A 37 -10.84 -0.59 21.38
C PRO A 37 -10.01 -1.43 20.38
N ARG A 38 -8.72 -1.62 20.67
CA ARG A 38 -7.85 -2.55 19.92
C ARG A 38 -8.14 -4.01 20.26
N LYS A 39 -8.49 -4.26 21.52
CA LYS A 39 -8.70 -5.61 22.06
C LYS A 39 -9.76 -5.59 23.15
N TYR A 40 -10.28 -6.76 23.47
CA TYR A 40 -11.16 -6.95 24.61
C TYR A 40 -10.59 -8.06 25.49
N ILE A 41 -10.45 -7.78 26.78
CA ILE A 41 -10.00 -8.78 27.76
C ILE A 41 -11.24 -9.45 28.30
N GLN A 42 -11.41 -10.75 28.00
CA GLN A 42 -12.37 -11.60 28.71
C GLN A 42 -11.72 -12.21 29.96
N GLY A 43 -12.52 -12.47 31.00
CA GLY A 43 -12.07 -12.84 32.35
C GLY A 43 -10.82 -13.73 32.48
N THR A 44 -10.06 -13.48 33.57
CA THR A 44 -8.82 -14.13 34.04
C THR A 44 -7.95 -14.78 32.97
N THR A 45 -6.93 -14.01 32.59
CA THR A 45 -5.75 -14.40 31.79
C THR A 45 -5.97 -14.28 30.28
N VAL A 46 -5.34 -13.27 29.68
CA VAL A 46 -5.03 -13.26 28.25
C VAL A 46 -3.52 -13.07 28.12
N ILE A 47 -2.79 -14.18 28.05
CA ILE A 47 -1.90 -14.34 26.92
C ILE A 47 -2.74 -15.16 25.96
N ASP A 48 -3.10 -14.62 24.80
CA ASP A 48 -3.68 -15.45 23.76
C ASP A 48 -2.87 -15.34 22.48
N ASP A 49 -2.73 -16.52 21.87
CA ASP A 49 -2.19 -16.92 20.57
C ASP A 49 -1.27 -15.94 19.83
N GLY A 50 0.03 -16.21 19.93
CA GLY A 50 0.99 -15.93 18.86
C GLY A 50 1.72 -14.58 18.89
N HIS A 51 1.33 -13.62 19.73
CA HIS A 51 2.03 -12.33 19.82
C HIS A 51 2.67 -12.11 21.20
N ILE A 52 4.01 -12.13 21.22
CA ILE A 52 4.80 -11.73 22.39
C ILE A 52 4.95 -10.20 22.31
N PRO A 53 4.38 -9.41 23.24
CA PRO A 53 4.53 -7.95 23.24
C PRO A 53 6.00 -7.55 23.34
N LYS A 54 6.37 -6.46 22.65
CA LYS A 54 7.77 -6.04 22.48
C LYS A 54 8.26 -5.25 23.69
N GLU A 55 9.57 -5.29 23.94
CA GLU A 55 10.20 -4.43 24.95
C GLU A 55 10.03 -2.94 24.58
N GLY A 56 9.64 -2.12 25.56
CA GLY A 56 9.31 -0.71 25.40
C GLY A 56 7.82 -0.43 25.15
N GLU A 57 7.01 -1.45 24.88
CA GLU A 57 5.56 -1.28 24.66
C GLU A 57 4.82 -1.01 25.98
N HIS A 58 3.89 -0.06 25.97
CA HIS A 58 3.02 0.18 27.12
C HIS A 58 1.84 -0.80 27.07
N VAL A 59 1.82 -1.75 28.00
CA VAL A 59 0.89 -2.89 27.99
C VAL A 59 0.03 -2.90 29.25
N THR A 60 -1.17 -3.46 29.15
CA THR A 60 -2.10 -3.63 30.26
C THR A 60 -2.47 -5.11 30.41
N PHE A 61 -2.29 -5.65 31.61
CA PHE A 61 -2.62 -7.01 31.99
C PHE A 61 -3.72 -7.03 33.04
N VAL A 62 -4.61 -8.02 32.98
CA VAL A 62 -5.53 -8.38 34.07
C VAL A 62 -5.25 -9.82 34.44
N ASP A 63 -4.68 -10.02 35.62
CA ASP A 63 -4.20 -11.35 36.02
C ASP A 63 -4.19 -11.57 37.52
N THR A 64 -4.12 -12.83 37.93
CA THR A 64 -3.99 -13.21 39.33
C THR A 64 -2.53 -13.15 39.75
N VAL A 65 -2.27 -12.53 40.89
CA VAL A 65 -0.95 -12.52 41.52
C VAL A 65 -0.65 -13.91 42.04
N THR A 66 0.36 -14.57 41.47
CA THR A 66 0.75 -15.94 41.85
C THR A 66 1.91 -15.97 42.84
N GLY A 67 2.65 -14.87 43.00
CA GLY A 67 3.74 -14.78 43.96
C GLY A 67 4.08 -13.34 44.31
N VAL A 68 4.34 -13.04 45.58
CA VAL A 68 4.81 -11.70 46.00
C VAL A 68 6.07 -11.83 46.84
N THR A 69 7.18 -11.27 46.34
CA THR A 69 8.48 -11.32 47.03
C THR A 69 9.01 -9.91 47.30
N SER A 70 9.59 -9.71 48.49
CA SER A 70 10.35 -8.49 48.82
C SER A 70 11.84 -8.75 48.62
N ARG A 71 12.54 -7.83 47.95
CA ARG A 71 13.96 -7.87 47.66
C ARG A 71 14.62 -6.54 48.03
N TRP A 72 15.94 -6.57 48.19
CA TRP A 72 16.75 -5.41 48.57
C TRP A 72 17.77 -5.08 47.48
N THR A 73 17.94 -3.79 47.17
CA THR A 73 18.97 -3.36 46.22
C THR A 73 20.38 -3.55 46.81
N ARG A 74 21.35 -3.88 45.96
CA ARG A 74 22.75 -4.15 46.38
C ARG A 74 23.58 -2.87 46.66
N GLY A 75 23.06 -1.67 46.37
CA GLY A 75 23.74 -0.39 46.60
C GLY A 75 23.51 0.18 48.01
N LYS A 76 24.35 1.14 48.44
CA LYS A 76 24.16 1.90 49.69
C LYS A 76 23.64 3.31 49.40
N PRO A 77 22.53 3.76 50.01
CA PRO A 77 21.68 3.01 50.94
C PRO A 77 20.83 1.95 50.22
N SER A 78 20.68 0.78 50.86
CA SER A 78 19.88 -0.33 50.33
C SER A 78 18.40 0.03 50.42
N ARG A 79 17.67 -0.17 49.32
CA ARG A 79 16.23 0.13 49.20
C ARG A 79 15.47 -1.17 48.98
N GLU A 80 14.38 -1.32 49.72
CA GLU A 80 13.44 -2.43 49.56
C GLU A 80 12.56 -2.20 48.31
N PHE A 81 12.35 -3.26 47.53
CA PHE A 81 11.43 -3.28 46.39
C PHE A 81 10.64 -4.58 46.36
N ILE A 82 9.42 -4.52 45.83
CA ILE A 82 8.49 -5.65 45.77
C ILE A 82 8.40 -6.13 44.33
N VAL A 83 8.42 -7.45 44.15
CA VAL A 83 8.22 -8.11 42.86
C VAL A 83 6.99 -9.00 42.99
N ALA A 84 5.94 -8.66 42.25
CA ALA A 84 4.73 -9.44 42.12
C ALA A 84 4.77 -10.23 40.81
N THR A 85 4.60 -11.54 40.88
CA THR A 85 4.53 -12.43 39.72
C THR A 85 3.06 -12.55 39.29
N LEU A 86 2.81 -12.39 38.00
CA LEU A 86 1.46 -12.43 37.43
C LEU A 86 1.28 -13.75 36.68
N GLY A 87 0.18 -14.44 36.97
CA GLY A 87 -0.21 -15.67 36.29
C GLY A 87 0.86 -16.76 36.30
N HIS A 88 0.79 -17.64 35.30
CA HIS A 88 1.74 -18.73 35.05
C HIS A 88 2.34 -18.64 33.65
N HIS A 89 2.83 -17.45 33.30
CA HIS A 89 3.37 -17.15 31.96
C HIS A 89 4.75 -17.78 31.73
N ARG A 90 5.06 -18.07 30.46
CA ARG A 90 6.40 -18.47 29.99
C ARG A 90 6.76 -17.63 28.75
N PRO A 91 7.78 -16.75 28.82
CA PRO A 91 8.61 -16.39 29.98
C PRO A 91 7.80 -15.76 31.14
N LYS A 92 8.37 -15.73 32.35
CA LYS A 92 7.62 -15.23 33.53
C LYS A 92 7.36 -13.74 33.40
N LEU A 93 6.18 -13.28 33.81
CA LEU A 93 5.82 -11.86 33.88
C LEU A 93 5.82 -11.38 35.33
N SER A 94 6.52 -10.28 35.59
CA SER A 94 6.59 -9.70 36.93
C SER A 94 6.39 -8.18 36.94
N ALA A 95 5.68 -7.67 37.95
CA ALA A 95 5.54 -6.25 38.22
C ALA A 95 6.44 -5.86 39.40
N THR A 96 7.34 -4.91 39.18
CA THR A 96 8.33 -4.48 40.16
C THR A 96 8.07 -3.06 40.63
N PHE A 97 7.95 -2.90 41.95
CA PHE A 97 7.64 -1.64 42.61
C PHE A 97 8.78 -1.26 43.55
N PHE A 98 9.50 -0.18 43.26
CA PHE A 98 10.49 0.36 44.19
C PHE A 98 9.83 1.27 45.23
N ASN A 99 10.34 1.29 46.46
CA ASN A 99 9.85 2.17 47.54
C ASN A 99 8.37 1.95 47.96
N ALA A 100 7.94 0.69 48.01
CA ALA A 100 6.51 0.35 48.05
C ALA A 100 6.08 -0.48 49.29
N ARG A 101 6.54 -0.11 50.50
CA ARG A 101 6.26 -0.87 51.75
C ARG A 101 4.78 -1.18 51.99
N PHE A 102 3.90 -0.27 51.58
CA PHE A 102 2.44 -0.43 51.67
C PHE A 102 1.89 -1.54 50.75
N LEU A 103 2.51 -1.77 49.59
CA LEU A 103 2.01 -2.75 48.62
C LEU A 103 2.09 -4.18 49.14
N LYS A 104 3.03 -4.48 50.05
CA LYS A 104 3.15 -5.80 50.69
C LYS A 104 1.89 -6.20 51.47
N GLN A 105 1.13 -5.23 51.97
CA GLN A 105 -0.08 -5.48 52.75
C GLN A 105 -1.33 -5.60 51.88
N ILE A 106 -1.31 -5.02 50.67
CA ILE A 106 -2.50 -4.94 49.82
C ILE A 106 -2.44 -5.86 48.59
N LEU A 107 -1.25 -6.08 48.04
CA LEU A 107 -1.03 -6.94 46.88
C LEU A 107 -0.64 -8.32 47.40
N LEU A 108 -1.63 -9.20 47.46
CA LEU A 108 -1.52 -10.54 48.05
C LEU A 108 -1.62 -11.60 46.96
N GLU A 109 -1.00 -12.75 47.19
CA GLU A 109 -1.21 -13.93 46.34
C GLU A 109 -2.69 -14.29 46.26
N GLY A 110 -3.17 -14.65 45.08
CA GLY A 110 -4.58 -14.88 44.78
C GLY A 110 -5.40 -13.59 44.52
N SER A 111 -4.80 -12.40 44.59
CA SER A 111 -5.50 -11.17 44.19
C SER A 111 -5.58 -11.05 42.68
N LEU A 112 -6.76 -10.77 42.15
CA LEU A 112 -6.95 -10.38 40.75
C LEU A 112 -6.61 -8.89 40.62
N VAL A 113 -5.57 -8.61 39.86
CA VAL A 113 -5.03 -7.26 39.68
C VAL A 113 -5.05 -6.89 38.21
N MET A 114 -5.39 -5.64 37.94
CA MET A 114 -5.14 -4.99 36.67
C MET A 114 -3.86 -4.19 36.80
N ILE A 115 -2.90 -4.39 35.90
CA ILE A 115 -1.57 -3.78 35.95
C ILE A 115 -1.24 -3.26 34.56
N SER A 116 -0.78 -2.01 34.48
CA SER A 116 -0.46 -1.34 33.21
C SER A 116 0.87 -0.61 33.31
N GLY A 117 1.74 -0.78 32.33
CA GLY A 117 3.03 -0.11 32.32
C GLY A 117 3.90 -0.50 31.12
N GLU A 118 5.10 0.07 31.07
CA GLU A 118 6.09 -0.23 30.03
C GLU A 118 6.72 -1.61 30.26
N LEU A 119 6.65 -2.48 29.25
CA LEU A 119 7.20 -3.83 29.27
C LEU A 119 8.70 -3.78 29.00
N GLY A 120 9.52 -4.26 29.94
CA GLY A 120 10.94 -4.54 29.71
C GLY A 120 11.23 -6.03 29.82
N SER A 121 12.45 -6.42 29.51
CA SER A 121 12.97 -7.72 29.91
C SER A 121 14.09 -7.60 30.92
N PHE A 122 14.19 -8.59 31.79
CA PHE A 122 15.30 -8.73 32.70
C PHE A 122 15.67 -10.20 32.84
N ARG A 123 16.88 -10.56 32.38
CA ARG A 123 17.40 -11.94 32.40
C ARG A 123 16.50 -12.96 31.68
N GLY A 124 15.82 -12.54 30.61
CA GLY A 124 14.93 -13.39 29.82
C GLY A 124 13.50 -13.53 30.37
N ASP A 125 13.19 -12.95 31.53
CA ASP A 125 11.81 -12.81 32.04
C ASP A 125 11.25 -11.42 31.70
N LEU A 126 9.93 -11.32 31.50
CA LEU A 126 9.22 -10.07 31.25
C LEU A 126 8.98 -9.32 32.56
N GLN A 127 9.19 -8.00 32.53
CA GLN A 127 9.10 -7.15 33.71
C GLN A 127 8.44 -5.81 33.42
N LEU A 128 7.47 -5.45 34.25
CA LEU A 128 6.92 -4.09 34.32
C LEU A 128 7.59 -3.34 35.46
N THR A 129 8.20 -2.20 35.18
CA THR A 129 8.85 -1.37 36.21
C THR A 129 7.95 -0.21 36.59
N HIS A 130 7.57 -0.13 37.87
CA HIS A 130 6.63 0.86 38.39
C HIS A 130 5.31 0.97 37.62
N PRO A 131 4.63 -0.15 37.30
CA PRO A 131 3.37 -0.06 36.60
C PRO A 131 2.29 0.58 37.49
N GLU A 132 1.30 1.19 36.84
CA GLU A 132 0.05 1.50 37.48
C GLU A 132 -0.73 0.21 37.76
N PHE A 133 -1.39 0.13 38.91
CA PHE A 133 -2.16 -1.07 39.26
C PHE A 133 -3.47 -0.73 39.97
N LEU A 134 -4.44 -1.63 39.83
CA LEU A 134 -5.70 -1.63 40.55
C LEU A 134 -6.05 -3.05 40.97
N ILE A 135 -6.37 -3.23 42.23
CA ILE A 135 -6.83 -4.51 42.75
C ILE A 135 -8.31 -4.65 42.43
N LEU A 136 -8.66 -5.58 41.55
CA LEU A 136 -10.04 -5.87 41.14
C LEU A 136 -10.74 -6.78 42.15
N LYS A 137 -10.05 -7.83 42.59
CA LYS A 137 -10.50 -8.75 43.66
C LYS A 137 -9.31 -9.08 44.56
N SER A 138 -9.54 -9.19 45.86
CA SER A 138 -8.50 -9.57 46.83
C SER A 138 -9.08 -10.45 47.93
N PRO A 139 -8.34 -11.49 48.37
CA PRO A 139 -8.77 -12.38 49.46
C PRO A 139 -9.06 -11.67 50.79
N LEU A 140 -8.41 -10.53 51.05
CA LEU A 140 -8.55 -9.75 52.30
C LEU A 140 -9.33 -8.43 52.11
N GLY A 141 -10.19 -8.35 51.08
CA GLY A 141 -11.10 -7.20 50.91
C GLY A 141 -10.41 -5.90 50.50
N HIS A 142 -9.29 -5.98 49.78
CA HIS A 142 -8.54 -4.82 49.26
C HIS A 142 -8.95 -4.38 47.84
N ALA A 143 -10.11 -4.83 47.35
CA ALA A 143 -10.64 -4.39 46.05
C ALA A 143 -10.82 -2.87 46.01
N GLY A 144 -10.38 -2.24 44.92
CA GLY A 144 -10.38 -0.79 44.72
C GLY A 144 -9.17 -0.05 45.28
N LYS A 145 -8.19 -0.74 45.90
CA LYS A 145 -6.88 -0.15 46.22
C LYS A 145 -5.94 -0.27 45.02
N GLY A 146 -5.12 0.75 44.77
CA GLY A 146 -4.27 0.84 43.59
C GLY A 146 -3.33 2.04 43.63
N SER A 147 -2.68 2.32 42.49
CA SER A 147 -1.97 3.57 42.27
C SER A 147 -2.89 4.78 42.45
N ARG A 148 -2.35 5.94 42.87
CA ARG A 148 -3.17 7.13 43.17
C ARG A 148 -4.02 7.60 41.99
N SER A 149 -3.50 7.50 40.77
CA SER A 149 -4.20 7.68 39.51
C SER A 149 -5.40 6.73 39.42
N MET A 150 -5.14 5.42 39.47
CA MET A 150 -6.15 4.35 39.41
C MET A 150 -7.25 4.46 40.49
N VAL A 151 -6.88 4.82 41.71
CA VAL A 151 -7.85 4.98 42.81
C VAL A 151 -8.71 6.21 42.61
N LYS A 152 -8.13 7.36 42.19
CA LYS A 152 -8.88 8.58 41.90
C LYS A 152 -9.91 8.36 40.80
N VAL A 153 -9.51 7.63 39.77
CA VAL A 153 -10.35 7.22 38.65
C VAL A 153 -11.50 6.31 39.11
N ALA A 154 -11.20 5.30 39.92
CA ALA A 154 -12.19 4.41 40.52
C ALA A 154 -13.13 5.10 41.54
N THR A 155 -12.69 6.21 42.15
CA THR A 155 -13.52 7.04 43.05
C THR A 155 -14.30 8.13 42.31
N ALA A 156 -13.77 8.73 41.24
CA ALA A 156 -14.48 9.72 40.43
C ALA A 156 -15.70 9.11 39.72
N ALA A 157 -15.61 7.82 39.39
CA ALA A 157 -16.74 7.02 38.94
C ALA A 157 -17.86 6.87 40.00
N ARG A 158 -17.62 7.19 41.28
CA ARG A 158 -18.61 7.04 42.37
C ARG A 158 -19.49 8.27 42.59
N ASP A 159 -19.12 9.44 42.08
CA ASP A 159 -19.75 10.72 42.46
C ASP A 159 -20.84 11.21 41.48
N THR A 160 -21.41 10.34 40.65
CA THR A 160 -22.62 10.66 39.88
C THR A 160 -23.65 9.57 40.13
N GLU A 161 -24.74 9.94 40.82
CA GLU A 161 -25.73 9.02 41.35
C GLU A 161 -26.30 8.05 40.28
N GLY A 162 -25.90 6.77 40.35
CA GLY A 162 -26.62 5.67 39.70
C GLY A 162 -25.76 4.75 38.83
N VAL A 163 -24.97 3.89 39.47
CA VAL A 163 -24.28 2.70 38.89
C VAL A 163 -23.06 2.97 38.00
N VAL A 164 -22.00 3.53 38.59
CA VAL A 164 -20.63 3.20 38.16
C VAL A 164 -19.72 2.86 39.34
N GLY A 165 -19.99 1.72 39.99
CA GLY A 165 -19.06 1.14 40.96
C GLY A 165 -17.89 0.40 40.30
N LEU A 166 -17.03 -0.19 41.14
CA LEU A 166 -16.09 -1.27 40.76
C LEU A 166 -16.72 -2.38 39.92
N GLU A 167 -18.05 -2.45 39.84
CA GLU A 167 -18.86 -3.29 38.94
C GLU A 167 -18.56 -3.09 37.46
N ALA A 168 -18.19 -1.88 37.04
CA ALA A 168 -17.71 -1.61 35.68
C ALA A 168 -16.52 -2.49 35.27
N PHE A 169 -15.70 -2.85 36.26
CA PHE A 169 -14.51 -3.68 36.12
C PHE A 169 -14.73 -5.13 36.58
N LYS A 170 -15.96 -5.48 37.00
CA LYS A 170 -16.38 -6.86 37.26
C LYS A 170 -17.01 -7.54 36.04
N ARG A 171 -17.19 -6.81 34.93
CA ARG A 171 -17.74 -7.35 33.68
C ARG A 171 -16.82 -8.42 33.10
N ASP A 172 -17.44 -9.37 32.40
CA ASP A 172 -16.73 -10.48 31.77
C ASP A 172 -15.88 -10.03 30.57
N SER A 173 -16.01 -8.78 30.11
CA SER A 173 -15.18 -8.21 29.06
C SER A 173 -14.82 -6.74 29.29
N LEU A 174 -13.53 -6.39 29.17
CA LEU A 174 -13.02 -5.02 29.26
C LEU A 174 -12.38 -4.55 27.93
N PRO A 175 -12.81 -3.42 27.35
CA PRO A 175 -12.18 -2.86 26.16
C PRO A 175 -10.81 -2.24 26.47
N ILE A 176 -9.84 -2.49 25.59
CA ILE A 176 -8.49 -1.93 25.66
C ILE A 176 -8.27 -0.99 24.48
N TYR A 177 -8.11 0.29 24.79
CA TYR A 177 -7.92 1.37 23.84
C TYR A 177 -6.44 1.65 23.57
N PRO A 178 -6.10 2.22 22.40
CA PRO A 178 -4.79 2.84 22.19
C PRO A 178 -4.53 3.90 23.28
N ALA A 179 -3.49 3.68 24.10
CA ALA A 179 -3.14 4.51 25.25
C ALA A 179 -1.78 5.20 25.07
N THR A 180 -1.54 6.28 25.82
CA THR A 180 -0.25 6.99 25.92
C THR A 180 0.27 6.97 27.36
N LYS A 181 1.50 7.44 27.59
CA LYS A 181 2.07 7.54 28.94
C LYS A 181 1.23 8.39 29.90
N LYS A 182 0.50 9.38 29.37
CA LYS A 182 -0.33 10.31 30.16
C LYS A 182 -1.82 9.94 30.18
N LEU A 183 -2.33 9.35 29.10
CA LEU A 183 -3.73 8.90 29.01
C LEU A 183 -3.81 7.41 28.87
N GLN A 184 -4.40 6.76 29.87
CA GLN A 184 -4.44 5.33 29.93
C GLN A 184 -5.76 4.79 29.39
N SER A 185 -5.78 3.53 28.97
CA SER A 185 -6.96 2.90 28.35
C SER A 185 -8.24 3.02 29.19
N TRP A 186 -8.14 3.06 30.50
CA TRP A 186 -9.30 3.19 31.39
C TRP A 186 -9.78 4.64 31.54
N ASP A 187 -8.89 5.63 31.43
CA ASP A 187 -9.28 7.04 31.45
C ASP A 187 -10.17 7.30 30.24
N ILE A 188 -9.74 6.80 29.09
CA ILE A 188 -10.50 6.80 27.83
C ILE A 188 -11.84 6.07 28.01
N TYR A 189 -11.83 4.84 28.55
CA TYR A 189 -13.06 4.06 28.76
C TYR A 189 -14.08 4.79 29.64
N LEU A 190 -13.64 5.48 30.69
CA LEU A 190 -14.55 6.21 31.58
C LEU A 190 -15.12 7.44 30.90
N CYS A 191 -14.31 8.18 30.15
CA CYS A 191 -14.80 9.26 29.31
C CYS A 191 -15.84 8.75 28.30
N VAL A 192 -15.56 7.64 27.62
CA VAL A 192 -16.51 6.99 26.68
C VAL A 192 -17.82 6.64 27.38
N ARG A 193 -17.77 6.04 28.57
CA ARG A 193 -18.99 5.68 29.32
C ARG A 193 -19.80 6.87 29.77
N GLN A 194 -19.15 7.91 30.26
CA GLN A 194 -19.80 9.14 30.66
C GLN A 194 -20.51 9.80 29.47
N VAL A 195 -19.84 9.83 28.31
CA VAL A 195 -20.42 10.30 27.06
C VAL A 195 -21.61 9.44 26.64
N LEU A 196 -21.46 8.12 26.57
CA LEU A 196 -22.55 7.20 26.16
C LEU A 196 -23.77 7.26 27.09
N ALA A 197 -23.59 7.57 28.38
CA ALA A 197 -24.69 7.75 29.33
C ALA A 197 -25.49 9.04 29.10
N MET A 198 -24.89 10.05 28.45
CA MET A 198 -25.51 11.35 28.16
C MET A 198 -25.88 11.54 26.68
N LEU A 199 -25.46 10.60 25.82
CA LEU A 199 -25.66 10.61 24.37
C LEU A 199 -27.09 10.23 23.99
N ASP A 200 -27.76 11.11 23.25
CA ASP A 200 -29.06 10.81 22.62
C ASP A 200 -28.94 9.68 21.58
N PRO A 201 -30.03 8.97 21.25
CA PRO A 201 -30.02 7.97 20.18
C PRO A 201 -29.46 8.56 18.88
N VAL A 202 -28.41 7.94 18.36
CA VAL A 202 -27.75 8.36 17.13
C VAL A 202 -28.60 7.93 15.92
N PRO A 203 -29.01 8.86 15.03
CA PRO A 203 -29.71 8.50 13.82
C PRO A 203 -28.81 7.71 12.87
N ASP A 204 -29.39 6.77 12.13
CA ASP A 204 -28.65 5.95 11.19
C ASP A 204 -28.23 6.78 9.95
N PRO A 205 -26.93 6.83 9.60
CA PRO A 205 -26.47 7.52 8.40
C PRO A 205 -26.84 6.77 7.12
N LEU A 206 -27.12 5.47 7.19
CA LEU A 206 -27.55 4.68 6.04
C LEU A 206 -29.08 4.68 5.95
N PRO A 207 -29.66 4.82 4.74
CA PRO A 207 -31.09 4.61 4.53
C PRO A 207 -31.60 3.27 5.09
N ASP A 208 -32.81 3.26 5.65
CA ASP A 208 -33.44 2.08 6.27
C ASP A 208 -33.43 0.84 5.37
N TRP A 209 -33.57 1.03 4.05
CA TRP A 209 -33.56 -0.08 3.10
C TRP A 209 -32.18 -0.75 2.98
N ILE A 210 -31.09 0.00 3.15
CA ILE A 210 -29.72 -0.55 3.16
C ILE A 210 -29.52 -1.38 4.43
N VAL A 211 -29.91 -0.80 5.58
CA VAL A 211 -29.84 -1.46 6.89
C VAL A 211 -30.62 -2.79 6.86
N ALA A 212 -31.84 -2.78 6.31
CA ALA A 212 -32.67 -3.97 6.19
C ALA A 212 -32.11 -5.01 5.19
N ARG A 213 -31.64 -4.57 4.01
CA ARG A 213 -31.10 -5.44 2.95
C ARG A 213 -29.89 -6.24 3.42
N TYR A 214 -29.01 -5.61 4.21
CA TYR A 214 -27.76 -6.23 4.69
C TYR A 214 -27.84 -6.72 6.14
N GLY A 215 -29.02 -6.64 6.78
CA GLY A 215 -29.23 -7.13 8.15
C GLY A 215 -28.35 -6.42 9.20
N LEU A 216 -28.08 -5.13 8.97
CA LEU A 216 -27.15 -4.36 9.78
C LEU A 216 -27.76 -4.00 11.14
N MET A 217 -26.93 -3.98 12.17
CA MET A 217 -27.25 -3.34 13.46
C MET A 217 -27.32 -1.83 13.25
N SER A 218 -28.17 -1.10 13.99
CA SER A 218 -28.23 0.37 13.87
C SER A 218 -26.94 1.06 14.32
N GLU A 219 -26.66 2.27 13.83
CA GLU A 219 -25.45 3.03 14.22
C GLU A 219 -25.36 3.26 15.74
N ASP A 220 -26.46 3.64 16.40
CA ASP A 220 -26.49 3.84 17.86
C ASP A 220 -26.14 2.55 18.62
N GLU A 221 -26.73 1.42 18.21
CA GLU A 221 -26.44 0.12 18.81
C GLU A 221 -24.99 -0.29 18.57
N ALA A 222 -24.44 -0.06 17.37
CA ALA A 222 -23.07 -0.42 17.03
C ALA A 222 -22.05 0.41 17.84
N LEU A 223 -22.23 1.73 17.93
CA LEU A 223 -21.38 2.61 18.74
C LEU A 223 -21.43 2.25 20.23
N ARG A 224 -22.59 1.84 20.75
CA ARG A 224 -22.69 1.38 22.14
C ARG A 224 -22.05 0.00 22.32
N ALA A 225 -22.33 -0.94 21.43
CA ALA A 225 -21.88 -2.33 21.53
C ALA A 225 -20.36 -2.46 21.39
N ILE A 226 -19.71 -1.70 20.49
CA ILE A 226 -18.25 -1.76 20.34
C ILE A 226 -17.54 -1.36 21.64
N HIS A 227 -18.12 -0.51 22.49
CA HIS A 227 -17.50 -0.13 23.76
C HIS A 227 -18.01 -0.93 24.96
N LEU A 228 -19.29 -1.30 24.98
CA LEU A 228 -19.97 -1.78 26.19
C LEU A 228 -20.43 -3.23 26.13
N ALA A 229 -20.51 -3.85 24.96
CA ALA A 229 -21.08 -5.19 24.84
C ALA A 229 -20.19 -6.23 25.52
N GLU A 230 -20.84 -7.08 26.32
CA GLU A 230 -20.18 -8.16 27.05
C GLU A 230 -20.06 -9.42 26.18
N HIS A 231 -21.01 -9.62 25.25
CA HIS A 231 -21.05 -10.78 24.37
C HIS A 231 -20.21 -10.57 23.10
N PRO A 232 -19.27 -11.49 22.78
CA PRO A 232 -18.45 -11.38 21.58
C PRO A 232 -19.24 -11.26 20.28
N GLY A 233 -20.36 -11.99 20.13
CA GLY A 233 -21.17 -11.93 18.92
C GLY A 233 -21.85 -10.57 18.68
N GLU A 234 -22.22 -9.85 19.74
CA GLU A 234 -22.78 -8.51 19.61
C GLU A 234 -21.71 -7.49 19.16
N ARG A 235 -20.49 -7.63 19.69
CA ARG A 235 -19.34 -6.82 19.26
C ARG A 235 -18.94 -7.11 17.82
N GLU A 236 -18.99 -8.37 17.40
CA GLU A 236 -18.69 -8.75 16.02
C GLU A 236 -19.69 -8.11 15.06
N ARG A 237 -20.99 -8.09 15.41
CA ARG A 237 -22.01 -7.36 14.66
C ARG A 237 -21.75 -5.85 14.62
N ALA A 238 -21.33 -5.26 15.73
CA ALA A 238 -20.97 -3.84 15.79
C ALA A 238 -19.73 -3.52 14.93
N LEU A 239 -18.68 -4.34 15.01
CA LEU A 239 -17.48 -4.22 14.17
C LEU A 239 -17.82 -4.36 12.69
N HIS A 240 -18.66 -5.34 12.33
CA HIS A 240 -19.14 -5.51 10.97
C HIS A 240 -19.90 -4.26 10.48
N ARG A 241 -20.81 -3.73 11.30
CA ARG A 241 -21.55 -2.49 10.99
C ARG A 241 -20.60 -1.31 10.74
N ILE A 242 -19.69 -1.05 11.67
CA ILE A 242 -18.77 0.10 11.56
C ILE A 242 -17.81 -0.04 10.38
N ARG A 243 -17.33 -1.25 10.08
CA ARG A 243 -16.53 -1.53 8.88
C ARG A 243 -17.33 -1.32 7.61
N PHE A 244 -18.60 -1.69 7.61
CA PHE A 244 -19.50 -1.44 6.48
C PHE A 244 -19.68 0.06 6.25
N ASP A 245 -19.94 0.84 7.30
CA ASP A 245 -20.10 2.29 7.22
C ASP A 245 -18.82 2.99 6.74
N GLU A 246 -17.65 2.58 7.26
CA GLU A 246 -16.34 3.06 6.81
C GLU A 246 -16.10 2.74 5.33
N SER A 247 -16.46 1.52 4.91
CA SER A 247 -16.37 1.10 3.51
C SER A 247 -17.33 1.85 2.60
N VAL A 248 -18.57 2.11 3.04
CA VAL A 248 -19.55 2.89 2.30
C VAL A 248 -19.08 4.34 2.17
N GLY A 249 -18.62 4.97 3.26
CA GLY A 249 -18.09 6.33 3.23
C GLY A 249 -16.93 6.48 2.23
N LEU A 250 -15.98 5.54 2.23
CA LEU A 250 -14.88 5.51 1.28
C LEU A 250 -15.37 5.35 -0.17
N GLN A 251 -16.19 4.32 -0.43
CA GLN A 251 -16.67 4.05 -1.79
C GLN A 251 -17.58 5.16 -2.31
N TRP A 252 -18.35 5.82 -1.43
CA TRP A 252 -19.19 6.97 -1.77
C TRP A 252 -18.35 8.19 -2.13
N ALA A 253 -17.29 8.51 -1.37
CA ALA A 253 -16.35 9.58 -1.72
C ALA A 253 -15.72 9.35 -3.11
N LEU A 254 -15.28 8.12 -3.40
CA LEU A 254 -14.70 7.73 -4.68
C LEU A 254 -15.72 7.76 -5.82
N ALA A 255 -16.96 7.32 -5.56
CA ALA A 255 -18.06 7.43 -6.52
C ALA A 255 -18.36 8.89 -6.84
N ARG A 256 -18.47 9.77 -5.84
CA ARG A 256 -18.69 11.21 -6.06
C ARG A 256 -17.62 11.86 -6.92
N ARG A 257 -16.35 11.48 -6.74
CA ARG A 257 -15.27 11.94 -7.61
C ARG A 257 -15.45 11.45 -9.04
N ARG A 258 -15.66 10.13 -9.20
CA ARG A 258 -15.83 9.48 -10.51
C ARG A 258 -17.02 10.03 -11.29
N TYR A 259 -18.18 10.18 -10.65
CA TYR A 259 -19.39 10.69 -11.29
C TYR A 259 -19.44 12.22 -11.37
N GLY A 260 -18.78 12.93 -10.44
CA GLY A 260 -18.57 14.38 -10.53
C GLY A 260 -17.79 14.75 -11.79
N GLU A 261 -16.71 14.04 -12.09
CA GLU A 261 -15.97 14.23 -13.36
C GLU A 261 -16.78 13.79 -14.60
N GLN A 262 -17.72 12.85 -14.48
CA GLN A 262 -18.62 12.47 -15.57
C GLN A 262 -19.67 13.53 -15.93
N SER A 263 -19.88 14.53 -15.06
CA SER A 263 -20.69 15.71 -15.39
C SER A 263 -19.95 16.67 -16.35
N GLU A 264 -18.63 16.51 -16.50
CA GLU A 264 -17.82 17.27 -17.44
C GLU A 264 -17.95 16.72 -18.86
N SER A 265 -17.77 17.59 -19.87
CA SER A 265 -17.86 17.20 -21.27
C SER A 265 -16.56 16.52 -21.71
N GLY A 266 -16.66 15.24 -22.08
CA GLY A 266 -15.57 14.45 -22.65
C GLY A 266 -15.50 14.56 -24.19
N PRO A 267 -14.32 14.37 -24.79
CA PRO A 267 -14.15 14.36 -26.23
C PRO A 267 -14.68 13.06 -26.86
N SER A 268 -15.83 13.10 -27.55
CA SER A 268 -16.38 11.91 -28.21
C SER A 268 -15.60 11.52 -29.47
N ALA A 269 -15.21 10.25 -29.55
CA ALA A 269 -14.56 9.63 -30.69
C ALA A 269 -15.24 8.31 -31.06
N ALA A 270 -16.20 8.34 -31.98
CA ALA A 270 -16.83 7.13 -32.50
C ALA A 270 -15.85 6.31 -33.34
N VAL A 271 -16.00 4.98 -33.33
CA VAL A 271 -15.18 4.08 -34.15
C VAL A 271 -15.50 4.29 -35.62
N LEU A 272 -14.49 4.64 -36.42
CA LEU A 272 -14.60 4.71 -37.87
C LEU A 272 -14.29 3.36 -38.52
N SER A 273 -15.06 2.99 -39.55
CA SER A 273 -14.79 1.78 -40.34
C SER A 273 -13.53 1.91 -41.20
N SER A 274 -13.14 3.14 -41.52
CA SER A 274 -11.95 3.50 -42.30
C SER A 274 -11.24 4.66 -41.59
N GLY A 275 -9.98 4.45 -41.22
CA GLY A 275 -9.17 5.39 -40.44
C GLY A 275 -7.88 4.73 -39.95
N LEU A 276 -7.07 5.49 -39.22
CA LEU A 276 -5.79 5.08 -38.65
C LEU A 276 -5.94 3.80 -37.82
N ARG A 277 -6.98 3.70 -36.99
CA ARG A 277 -7.21 2.50 -36.16
C ARG A 277 -7.45 1.25 -37.02
N SER A 278 -8.32 1.34 -38.02
CA SER A 278 -8.67 0.22 -38.91
C SER A 278 -7.45 -0.25 -39.71
N ASP A 279 -6.72 0.72 -40.27
CA ASP A 279 -5.49 0.46 -41.04
C ASP A 279 -4.38 -0.15 -40.18
N LEU A 280 -4.28 0.28 -38.91
CA LEU A 280 -3.33 -0.28 -37.95
C LEU A 280 -3.67 -1.74 -37.63
N VAL A 281 -4.92 -2.06 -37.27
CA VAL A 281 -5.35 -3.43 -36.95
C VAL A 281 -5.07 -4.38 -38.11
N ALA A 282 -5.34 -3.95 -39.35
CA ALA A 282 -5.10 -4.76 -40.54
C ALA A 282 -3.61 -5.06 -40.81
N ARG A 283 -2.69 -4.28 -40.24
CA ARG A 283 -1.23 -4.40 -40.44
C ARG A 283 -0.49 -5.08 -39.29
N LEU A 284 -1.17 -5.37 -38.18
CA LEU A 284 -0.50 -5.96 -37.02
C LEU A 284 0.15 -7.30 -37.41
N PRO A 285 1.41 -7.53 -37.04
CA PRO A 285 2.11 -8.78 -37.35
C PRO A 285 1.64 -9.96 -36.47
N PHE A 286 0.67 -9.73 -35.59
CA PHE A 286 0.12 -10.70 -34.65
C PHE A 286 -1.39 -10.48 -34.49
N GLU A 287 -2.10 -11.51 -34.05
CA GLU A 287 -3.49 -11.40 -33.65
C GLU A 287 -3.61 -10.91 -32.21
N LEU A 288 -4.55 -9.99 -31.97
CA LEU A 288 -4.93 -9.60 -30.61
C LEU A 288 -5.51 -10.79 -29.85
N THR A 289 -5.21 -10.89 -28.56
CA THR A 289 -5.82 -11.92 -27.69
C THR A 289 -7.31 -11.62 -27.44
N ALA A 290 -8.06 -12.59 -26.91
CA ALA A 290 -9.47 -12.36 -26.59
C ALA A 290 -9.61 -11.24 -25.55
N GLY A 291 -8.82 -11.31 -24.47
CA GLY A 291 -8.79 -10.27 -23.44
C GLY A 291 -8.40 -8.89 -23.97
N GLN A 292 -7.49 -8.79 -24.94
CA GLN A 292 -7.15 -7.51 -25.58
C GLN A 292 -8.32 -6.94 -26.39
N ARG A 293 -9.10 -7.78 -27.06
CA ARG A 293 -10.29 -7.35 -27.82
C ARG A 293 -11.40 -6.89 -26.88
N ASP A 294 -11.70 -7.67 -25.83
CA ASP A 294 -12.73 -7.34 -24.85
C ASP A 294 -12.43 -5.99 -24.17
N VAL A 295 -11.18 -5.80 -23.73
CA VAL A 295 -10.75 -4.53 -23.12
C VAL A 295 -10.81 -3.38 -24.13
N LEU A 296 -10.43 -3.61 -25.39
CA LEU A 296 -10.49 -2.59 -26.42
C LEU A 296 -11.93 -2.20 -26.76
N GLU A 297 -12.87 -3.14 -26.76
CA GLU A 297 -14.30 -2.86 -26.95
C GLU A 297 -14.82 -1.94 -25.85
N VAL A 298 -14.55 -2.28 -24.58
CA VAL A 298 -14.90 -1.44 -23.42
C VAL A 298 -14.29 -0.03 -23.54
N ILE A 299 -13.00 0.07 -23.85
CA ILE A 299 -12.35 1.38 -24.06
C ILE A 299 -13.00 2.11 -25.23
N SER A 300 -13.28 1.43 -26.34
CA SER A 300 -13.88 2.05 -27.53
C SER A 300 -15.24 2.64 -27.24
N ASP A 301 -16.06 1.93 -26.47
CA ASP A 301 -17.39 2.38 -26.04
C ASP A 301 -17.31 3.60 -25.13
N ASP A 302 -16.33 3.64 -24.22
CA ASP A 302 -16.10 4.80 -23.37
C ASP A 302 -15.63 6.02 -24.17
N LEU A 303 -14.67 5.83 -25.09
CA LEU A 303 -14.18 6.90 -25.98
C LEU A 303 -15.29 7.43 -26.90
N ALA A 304 -16.28 6.62 -27.25
CA ALA A 304 -17.40 7.06 -28.09
C ALA A 304 -18.39 7.97 -27.34
N ARG A 305 -18.40 7.97 -26.00
CA ARG A 305 -19.31 8.77 -25.19
C ARG A 305 -18.87 10.23 -25.10
N THR A 306 -19.79 11.11 -24.71
CA THR A 306 -19.52 12.54 -24.47
C THR A 306 -19.05 12.83 -23.03
N ARG A 307 -18.56 11.80 -22.32
CA ARG A 307 -18.11 11.88 -20.92
C ARG A 307 -16.67 11.39 -20.83
N PRO A 308 -15.84 11.95 -19.94
CA PRO A 308 -14.45 11.52 -19.82
C PRO A 308 -14.35 10.07 -19.29
N MET A 309 -13.73 9.18 -20.05
CA MET A 309 -13.20 7.91 -19.55
C MET A 309 -12.10 8.14 -18.51
N ASN A 310 -12.21 7.48 -17.35
CA ASN A 310 -11.16 7.40 -16.32
C ASN A 310 -10.91 5.92 -16.01
N ARG A 311 -9.88 5.33 -16.64
CA ARG A 311 -9.68 3.87 -16.62
C ARG A 311 -8.25 3.48 -16.30
N MET A 312 -8.10 2.45 -15.48
CA MET A 312 -6.84 1.76 -15.20
C MET A 312 -6.79 0.44 -15.96
N LEU A 313 -5.84 0.33 -16.89
CA LEU A 313 -5.49 -0.89 -17.59
C LEU A 313 -4.39 -1.64 -16.82
N GLN A 314 -4.79 -2.71 -16.14
CA GLN A 314 -3.89 -3.60 -15.43
C GLN A 314 -3.61 -4.84 -16.27
N GLY A 315 -2.38 -5.32 -16.24
CA GLY A 315 -2.07 -6.60 -16.85
C GLY A 315 -0.63 -6.98 -16.61
N GLU A 316 -0.32 -8.26 -16.77
CA GLU A 316 1.04 -8.76 -16.56
C GLU A 316 2.05 -8.03 -17.47
N VAL A 317 3.32 -7.99 -17.05
CA VAL A 317 4.41 -7.46 -17.88
C VAL A 317 4.42 -8.23 -19.20
N GLY A 318 4.26 -7.54 -20.34
CA GLY A 318 4.22 -8.18 -21.65
C GLY A 318 2.84 -8.64 -22.16
N SER A 319 1.74 -8.36 -21.44
CA SER A 319 0.35 -8.63 -21.88
C SER A 319 -0.13 -7.77 -23.06
N GLY A 320 0.71 -6.89 -23.61
CA GLY A 320 0.35 -6.01 -24.73
C GLY A 320 -0.45 -4.75 -24.35
N LYS A 321 -0.30 -4.24 -23.12
CA LYS A 321 -0.95 -2.96 -22.71
C LYS A 321 -0.69 -1.81 -23.68
N THR A 322 0.56 -1.70 -24.18
CA THR A 322 0.96 -0.66 -25.13
C THR A 322 0.21 -0.73 -26.45
N ILE A 323 -0.12 -1.93 -26.97
CA ILE A 323 -0.88 -2.04 -28.22
C ILE A 323 -2.34 -1.63 -28.02
N VAL A 324 -2.93 -1.98 -26.87
CA VAL A 324 -4.29 -1.53 -26.50
C VAL A 324 -4.34 0.00 -26.40
N ALA A 325 -3.36 0.62 -25.72
CA ALA A 325 -3.27 2.07 -25.63
C ALA A 325 -3.06 2.74 -27.00
N LEU A 326 -2.21 2.17 -27.86
CA LEU A 326 -1.99 2.70 -29.22
C LEU A 326 -3.26 2.65 -30.08
N LEU A 327 -4.03 1.56 -30.01
CA LEU A 327 -5.31 1.44 -30.73
C LEU A 327 -6.37 2.43 -30.23
N ALA A 328 -6.40 2.69 -28.92
CA ALA A 328 -7.24 3.70 -28.31
C ALA A 328 -6.85 5.12 -28.74
N MET A 329 -5.54 5.43 -28.73
CA MET A 329 -5.03 6.72 -29.23
C MET A 329 -5.32 6.90 -30.73
N ALA A 330 -5.22 5.84 -31.53
CA ALA A 330 -5.55 5.89 -32.95
C ALA A 330 -7.02 6.28 -33.21
N GLN A 331 -7.97 5.75 -32.41
CA GLN A 331 -9.38 6.16 -32.48
C GLN A 331 -9.58 7.64 -32.16
N MET A 332 -8.86 8.18 -31.18
CA MET A 332 -8.93 9.61 -30.83
C MET A 332 -8.35 10.49 -31.94
N VAL A 333 -7.26 10.05 -32.56
CA VAL A 333 -6.65 10.72 -33.72
C VAL A 333 -7.61 10.72 -34.91
N ASP A 334 -8.32 9.62 -35.16
CA ASP A 334 -9.37 9.53 -36.19
C ASP A 334 -10.50 10.55 -35.96
N ALA A 335 -10.80 10.89 -34.70
CA ALA A 335 -11.75 11.95 -34.32
C ALA A 335 -11.14 13.37 -34.30
N GLY A 336 -9.89 13.52 -34.75
CA GLY A 336 -9.18 14.80 -34.85
C GLY A 336 -8.66 15.34 -33.53
N TYR A 337 -8.46 14.48 -32.53
CA TYR A 337 -7.85 14.85 -31.25
C TYR A 337 -6.37 14.42 -31.17
N GLN A 338 -5.61 15.08 -30.31
CA GLN A 338 -4.25 14.70 -29.96
C GLN A 338 -4.24 13.81 -28.72
N CYS A 339 -3.26 12.93 -28.65
CA CYS A 339 -3.02 12.05 -27.51
C CYS A 339 -1.65 12.33 -26.89
N ALA A 340 -1.56 12.27 -25.57
CA ALA A 340 -0.31 12.37 -24.83
C ALA A 340 -0.02 11.07 -24.08
N LEU A 341 1.18 10.52 -24.19
CA LEU A 341 1.68 9.41 -23.38
C LEU A 341 2.79 9.89 -22.46
N LEU A 342 2.54 9.83 -21.16
CA LEU A 342 3.49 10.16 -20.10
C LEU A 342 4.24 8.89 -19.65
N ALA A 343 5.55 8.87 -19.84
CA ALA A 343 6.45 7.79 -19.44
C ALA A 343 7.39 8.23 -18.30
N PRO A 344 7.74 7.34 -17.35
CA PRO A 344 8.45 7.70 -16.11
C PRO A 344 9.92 8.07 -16.31
N THR A 345 10.53 7.64 -17.42
CA THR A 345 11.91 7.93 -17.76
C THR A 345 12.05 8.22 -19.24
N GLU A 346 13.13 8.92 -19.60
CA GLU A 346 13.42 9.26 -21.00
C GLU A 346 13.66 8.01 -21.84
N VAL A 347 14.36 7.01 -21.29
CA VAL A 347 14.58 5.71 -21.93
C VAL A 347 13.26 5.03 -22.30
N LEU A 348 12.28 5.04 -21.41
CA LEU A 348 10.95 4.48 -21.68
C LEU A 348 10.16 5.32 -22.70
N ALA A 349 10.26 6.65 -22.63
CA ALA A 349 9.62 7.53 -23.60
C ALA A 349 10.17 7.27 -25.03
N GLU A 350 11.49 7.16 -25.16
CA GLU A 350 12.15 6.81 -26.42
C GLU A 350 11.76 5.41 -26.91
N GLN A 351 11.72 4.43 -26.01
CA GLN A 351 11.29 3.08 -26.35
C GLN A 351 9.85 3.06 -26.87
N HIS A 352 8.92 3.73 -26.19
CA HIS A 352 7.54 3.84 -26.64
C HIS A 352 7.46 4.53 -28.01
N ALA A 353 8.16 5.65 -28.19
CA ALA A 353 8.17 6.36 -29.47
C ALA A 353 8.71 5.50 -30.61
N ARG A 354 9.83 4.80 -30.39
CA ARG A 354 10.40 3.88 -31.39
C ARG A 354 9.48 2.70 -31.68
N SER A 355 8.95 2.06 -30.63
CA SER A 355 8.06 0.91 -30.77
C SER A 355 6.77 1.27 -31.50
N MET A 356 6.14 2.40 -31.16
CA MET A 356 4.91 2.86 -31.82
C MET A 356 5.17 3.24 -33.27
N ARG A 357 6.27 3.94 -33.58
CA ARG A 357 6.66 4.23 -34.98
C ARG A 357 6.90 2.96 -35.78
N ASN A 358 7.57 1.96 -35.20
CA ASN A 358 7.81 0.67 -35.86
C ASN A 358 6.50 -0.07 -36.16
N VAL A 359 5.58 -0.11 -35.20
CA VAL A 359 4.29 -0.80 -35.35
C VAL A 359 3.38 -0.07 -36.36
N LEU A 360 3.39 1.27 -36.37
CA LEU A 360 2.63 2.09 -37.32
C LEU A 360 3.21 2.06 -38.75
N GLY A 361 4.54 1.95 -38.88
CA GLY A 361 5.22 1.99 -40.18
C GLY A 361 4.89 3.27 -40.96
N SER A 362 4.37 3.15 -42.17
CA SER A 362 3.97 4.31 -42.99
C SER A 362 2.80 5.11 -42.41
N LEU A 363 2.06 4.58 -41.44
CA LEU A 363 1.02 5.32 -40.71
C LEU A 363 1.61 6.33 -39.71
N ALA A 364 2.91 6.29 -39.40
CA ALA A 364 3.57 7.28 -38.53
C ALA A 364 4.21 8.46 -39.29
N MET A 365 4.07 8.49 -40.61
CA MET A 365 4.80 9.39 -41.52
C MET A 365 3.91 10.51 -42.09
N ALA A 366 2.97 11.02 -41.28
CA ALA A 366 2.06 12.09 -41.72
C ALA A 366 2.81 13.33 -42.21
N GLY A 367 2.45 13.80 -43.40
CA GLY A 367 3.10 14.95 -44.06
C GLY A 367 4.48 14.65 -44.67
N GLN A 368 4.91 13.38 -44.70
CA GLN A 368 6.20 12.97 -45.27
C GLN A 368 6.00 12.11 -46.53
N LEU A 369 7.02 12.09 -47.40
CA LEU A 369 7.02 11.23 -48.59
C LEU A 369 6.97 9.75 -48.17
N GLY A 370 5.98 9.01 -48.67
CA GLY A 370 5.74 7.61 -48.31
C GLY A 370 4.79 7.40 -47.13
N GLY A 371 4.20 8.48 -46.58
CA GLY A 371 3.12 8.39 -45.61
C GLY A 371 1.84 7.79 -46.21
N ALA A 372 1.12 7.01 -45.39
CA ALA A 372 -0.21 6.51 -45.74
C ALA A 372 -1.27 7.63 -45.70
N GLU A 373 -2.44 7.37 -46.30
CA GLU A 373 -3.55 8.33 -46.35
C GLU A 373 -4.04 8.75 -44.95
N HIS A 374 -4.30 7.78 -44.06
CA HIS A 374 -4.70 8.02 -42.67
C HIS A 374 -3.51 8.04 -41.70
N ALA A 375 -2.37 8.61 -42.10
CA ALA A 375 -1.20 8.67 -41.24
C ALA A 375 -1.32 9.73 -40.12
N THR A 376 -0.62 9.50 -39.01
CA THR A 376 -0.40 10.45 -37.91
C THR A 376 1.08 10.69 -37.68
N ARG A 377 1.45 11.78 -36.99
CA ARG A 377 2.83 12.02 -36.55
C ARG A 377 2.98 11.62 -35.07
N VAL A 378 4.02 10.86 -34.79
CA VAL A 378 4.43 10.48 -33.42
C VAL A 378 5.65 11.30 -33.02
N THR A 379 5.49 12.21 -32.06
CA THR A 379 6.55 13.14 -31.62
C THR A 379 6.99 12.81 -30.20
N LEU A 380 8.29 12.99 -29.92
CA LEU A 380 8.91 12.73 -28.61
C LEU A 380 9.33 14.06 -27.97
N LEU A 381 9.00 14.26 -26.69
CA LEU A 381 9.45 15.40 -25.90
C LEU A 381 10.08 14.93 -24.57
N THR A 382 11.40 15.08 -24.44
CA THR A 382 12.16 14.74 -23.23
C THR A 382 12.92 15.95 -22.67
N GLY A 383 13.41 15.81 -21.43
CA GLY A 383 14.19 16.84 -20.74
C GLY A 383 15.59 17.02 -21.32
N SER A 384 16.18 15.97 -21.89
CA SER A 384 17.51 15.97 -22.53
C SER A 384 17.58 16.69 -23.88
N MET A 385 16.46 16.96 -24.55
CA MET A 385 16.46 17.65 -25.85
C MET A 385 17.01 19.08 -25.77
N SER A 386 17.72 19.50 -26.83
CA SER A 386 18.23 20.86 -26.96
C SER A 386 17.08 21.88 -27.04
N ALA A 387 17.38 23.15 -26.74
CA ALA A 387 16.37 24.22 -26.78
C ALA A 387 15.74 24.39 -28.17
N ALA A 388 16.53 24.21 -29.24
CA ALA A 388 16.04 24.28 -30.62
C ALA A 388 15.07 23.13 -30.92
N GLN A 389 15.43 21.90 -30.58
CA GLN A 389 14.58 20.71 -30.77
C GLN A 389 13.29 20.80 -29.95
N LYS A 390 13.37 21.25 -28.69
CA LYS A 390 12.17 21.45 -27.85
C LYS A 390 11.23 22.48 -28.44
N ARG A 391 11.76 23.56 -29.03
CA ARG A 391 10.95 24.59 -29.66
C ARG A 391 10.21 24.04 -30.88
N GLU A 392 10.91 23.35 -31.77
CA GLU A 392 10.31 22.69 -32.94
C GLU A 392 9.20 21.72 -32.54
N VAL A 393 9.48 20.82 -31.57
CA VAL A 393 8.47 19.87 -31.06
C VAL A 393 7.28 20.58 -30.44
N ARG A 394 7.49 21.66 -29.68
CA ARG A 394 6.37 22.44 -29.10
C ARG A 394 5.51 23.09 -30.19
N ASP A 395 6.14 23.59 -31.25
CA ASP A 395 5.41 24.19 -32.37
C ASP A 395 4.56 23.11 -33.09
N GLU A 396 5.06 21.88 -33.26
CA GLU A 396 4.28 20.74 -33.80
C GLU A 396 3.10 20.33 -32.91
N ILE A 397 3.28 20.37 -31.58
CA ILE A 397 2.23 20.04 -30.62
C ILE A 397 1.14 21.12 -30.64
N ALA A 398 1.54 22.39 -30.64
CA ALA A 398 0.64 23.54 -30.62
C ALA A 398 -0.11 23.73 -31.95
N SER A 399 0.49 23.34 -33.09
CA SER A 399 -0.17 23.38 -34.40
C SER A 399 -1.15 22.23 -34.63
N GLY A 400 -1.03 21.14 -33.85
CA GLY A 400 -1.83 19.93 -34.03
C GLY A 400 -1.25 18.94 -35.05
N GLU A 401 -0.06 19.20 -35.59
CA GLU A 401 0.61 18.27 -36.52
C GLU A 401 0.96 16.93 -35.86
N ALA A 402 1.31 16.97 -34.57
CA ALA A 402 1.57 15.77 -33.77
C ALA A 402 0.25 15.18 -33.22
N GLY A 403 -0.23 14.09 -33.80
CA GLY A 403 -1.42 13.39 -33.31
C GLY A 403 -1.15 12.55 -32.06
N ILE A 404 0.08 12.02 -31.92
CA ILE A 404 0.52 11.29 -30.72
C ILE A 404 1.82 11.92 -30.21
N VAL A 405 1.79 12.35 -28.95
CA VAL A 405 2.93 12.97 -28.26
C VAL A 405 3.37 12.06 -27.12
N ILE A 406 4.65 11.72 -27.07
CA ILE A 406 5.22 10.85 -26.04
C ILE A 406 6.27 11.66 -25.28
N GLY A 407 6.32 11.57 -23.97
CA GLY A 407 7.29 12.32 -23.21
C GLY A 407 7.34 12.01 -21.73
N THR A 408 8.25 12.68 -21.03
CA THR A 408 8.41 12.60 -19.58
C THR A 408 7.70 13.77 -18.89
N HIS A 409 8.08 14.12 -17.66
CA HIS A 409 7.63 15.35 -16.98
C HIS A 409 7.83 16.63 -17.82
N ALA A 410 8.62 16.60 -18.89
CA ALA A 410 8.69 17.66 -19.88
C ALA A 410 7.32 18.05 -20.48
N LEU A 411 6.38 17.09 -20.59
CA LEU A 411 5.01 17.34 -21.05
C LEU A 411 4.18 18.17 -20.06
N LEU A 412 4.55 18.18 -18.78
CA LEU A 412 3.82 18.88 -17.72
C LEU A 412 4.21 20.35 -17.61
N GLN A 413 5.29 20.77 -18.27
CA GLN A 413 5.76 22.16 -18.23
C GLN A 413 4.72 23.11 -18.84
N ASP A 414 4.53 24.30 -18.24
CA ASP A 414 3.55 25.30 -18.69
C ASP A 414 3.70 25.67 -20.16
N THR A 415 4.94 25.69 -20.65
CA THR A 415 5.28 26.01 -22.06
C THR A 415 4.77 25.02 -23.11
N VAL A 416 4.18 23.89 -22.72
CA VAL A 416 3.61 22.90 -23.64
C VAL A 416 2.11 23.13 -23.74
N GLU A 417 1.65 23.57 -24.91
CA GLU A 417 0.24 23.83 -25.21
C GLU A 417 -0.22 22.88 -26.32
N PHE A 418 -1.31 22.15 -26.08
CA PHE A 418 -1.89 21.24 -27.08
C PHE A 418 -2.97 21.96 -27.90
N HIS A 419 -3.01 21.70 -29.20
CA HIS A 419 -4.08 22.19 -30.06
C HIS A 419 -5.45 21.62 -29.67
N LYS A 420 -5.54 20.29 -29.47
CA LYS A 420 -6.80 19.60 -29.13
C LYS A 420 -6.54 18.28 -28.39
N LEU A 421 -6.01 18.35 -27.16
CA LEU A 421 -5.78 17.16 -26.33
C LEU A 421 -7.11 16.46 -26.00
N GLY A 422 -7.24 15.20 -26.42
CA GLY A 422 -8.43 14.39 -26.18
C GLY A 422 -8.19 13.18 -25.28
N MET A 423 -6.94 12.70 -25.18
CA MET A 423 -6.61 11.54 -24.36
C MET A 423 -5.21 11.63 -23.77
N VAL A 424 -5.09 11.20 -22.52
CA VAL A 424 -3.87 11.10 -21.75
C VAL A 424 -3.67 9.64 -21.36
N VAL A 425 -2.51 9.09 -21.71
CA VAL A 425 -2.05 7.77 -21.31
C VAL A 425 -0.91 7.94 -20.31
N VAL A 426 -0.98 7.30 -19.15
CA VAL A 426 0.10 7.31 -18.15
C VAL A 426 0.63 5.89 -17.99
N ASP A 427 1.93 5.68 -18.23
CA ASP A 427 2.57 4.38 -18.04
C ASP A 427 3.32 4.32 -16.69
N GLU A 428 3.31 3.14 -16.06
CA GLU A 428 3.89 2.87 -14.73
C GLU A 428 3.45 3.88 -13.65
N GLN A 429 2.14 3.90 -13.42
CA GLN A 429 1.42 4.79 -12.50
C GLN A 429 2.09 5.04 -11.14
N HIS A 430 2.74 4.04 -10.55
CA HIS A 430 3.27 4.12 -9.19
C HIS A 430 4.40 5.17 -9.03
N ARG A 431 4.96 5.68 -10.13
CA ARG A 431 5.94 6.78 -10.09
C ARG A 431 5.32 8.16 -10.31
N PHE A 432 4.04 8.22 -10.68
CA PHE A 432 3.33 9.46 -10.97
C PHE A 432 2.19 9.71 -9.97
N GLY A 433 2.32 10.78 -9.20
CA GLY A 433 1.32 11.25 -8.25
C GLY A 433 0.03 11.71 -8.94
N VAL A 434 -1.05 11.84 -8.16
CA VAL A 434 -2.34 12.34 -8.63
C VAL A 434 -2.19 13.73 -9.28
N GLU A 435 -1.42 14.62 -8.65
CA GLU A 435 -1.14 15.99 -9.11
C GLU A 435 -0.61 16.07 -10.56
N GLN A 436 0.26 15.13 -10.96
CA GLN A 436 0.86 15.13 -12.29
C GLN A 436 -0.15 14.74 -13.37
N ARG A 437 -1.16 13.93 -13.03
CA ARG A 437 -2.23 13.53 -13.94
C ARG A 437 -3.17 14.70 -14.17
N ASP A 438 -3.57 15.36 -13.09
CA ASP A 438 -4.47 16.52 -13.14
C ASP A 438 -3.81 17.69 -13.88
N THR A 439 -2.50 17.90 -13.69
CA THR A 439 -1.74 18.91 -14.43
C THR A 439 -1.79 18.67 -15.95
N LEU A 440 -1.67 17.41 -16.40
CA LEU A 440 -1.73 17.09 -17.82
C LEU A 440 -3.16 17.18 -18.37
N ARG A 441 -4.17 16.81 -17.59
CA ARG A 441 -5.59 16.98 -17.97
C ARG A 441 -5.97 18.45 -18.10
N ALA A 442 -5.45 19.29 -17.21
CA ALA A 442 -5.65 20.75 -17.22
C ALA A 442 -5.07 21.44 -18.46
N LYS A 443 -4.22 20.76 -19.25
CA LYS A 443 -3.72 21.28 -20.54
C LYS A 443 -4.71 21.17 -21.70
N ALA A 444 -5.86 20.50 -21.50
CA ALA A 444 -6.93 20.53 -22.48
C ALA A 444 -7.61 21.90 -22.51
N LYS A 445 -8.37 22.17 -23.58
CA LYS A 445 -9.14 23.40 -23.71
C LYS A 445 -10.23 23.47 -22.64
N GLU A 446 -10.54 24.68 -22.16
CA GLU A 446 -11.63 24.89 -21.20
C GLU A 446 -12.94 24.24 -21.65
N GLY A 447 -13.59 23.53 -20.72
CA GLY A 447 -14.84 22.82 -20.97
C GLY A 447 -14.69 21.44 -21.64
N ILE A 448 -13.47 20.99 -21.96
CA ILE A 448 -13.21 19.62 -22.42
C ILE A 448 -12.26 18.93 -21.45
N THR A 449 -12.72 17.82 -20.90
CA THR A 449 -11.91 16.98 -20.02
C THR A 449 -11.39 15.78 -20.81
N PRO A 450 -10.07 15.64 -21.02
CA PRO A 450 -9.51 14.57 -21.82
C PRO A 450 -9.67 13.22 -21.12
N HIS A 451 -9.82 12.16 -21.91
CA HIS A 451 -9.87 10.79 -21.42
C HIS A 451 -8.56 10.41 -20.74
N LEU A 452 -8.62 9.72 -19.60
CA LEU A 452 -7.47 9.22 -18.87
C LEU A 452 -7.42 7.69 -18.93
N LEU A 453 -6.33 7.17 -19.48
CA LEU A 453 -5.98 5.76 -19.42
C LEU A 453 -4.66 5.58 -18.66
N VAL A 454 -4.72 4.90 -17.53
CA VAL A 454 -3.52 4.62 -16.74
C VAL A 454 -3.12 3.17 -16.87
N MET A 455 -1.85 2.89 -17.13
CA MET A 455 -1.32 1.55 -17.27
C MET A 455 -0.41 1.19 -16.09
N THR A 456 -0.55 -0.04 -15.61
CA THR A 456 0.36 -0.60 -14.61
C THR A 456 0.81 -1.99 -15.02
N ALA A 457 2.11 -2.25 -14.92
CA ALA A 457 2.67 -3.57 -15.18
C ALA A 457 2.68 -4.47 -13.95
N THR A 458 2.63 -3.89 -12.75
CA THR A 458 2.37 -4.61 -11.51
C THR A 458 0.87 -4.69 -11.29
N PRO A 459 0.29 -5.91 -11.28
CA PRO A 459 -1.07 -6.09 -10.80
C PRO A 459 -1.19 -5.50 -9.41
N ILE A 460 -2.24 -4.72 -9.18
CA ILE A 460 -2.52 -4.14 -7.86
C ILE A 460 -3.61 -5.03 -7.25
N PRO A 461 -3.51 -5.40 -5.96
CA PRO A 461 -4.56 -6.16 -5.29
C PRO A 461 -5.90 -5.46 -5.47
N ARG A 462 -6.95 -6.25 -5.70
CA ARG A 462 -8.24 -5.67 -6.09
C ARG A 462 -8.75 -4.67 -5.05
N THR A 463 -8.49 -4.92 -3.77
CA THR A 463 -8.91 -4.06 -2.68
C THR A 463 -8.15 -2.74 -2.63
N ILE A 464 -6.85 -2.71 -2.96
CA ILE A 464 -6.11 -1.44 -3.13
C ILE A 464 -6.64 -0.69 -4.35
N ALA A 465 -6.90 -1.39 -5.45
CA ALA A 465 -7.47 -0.77 -6.64
C ALA A 465 -8.85 -0.16 -6.36
N LEU A 466 -9.64 -0.77 -5.48
CA LEU A 466 -10.96 -0.29 -5.06
C LEU A 466 -10.91 0.92 -4.12
N THR A 467 -9.83 1.11 -3.38
CA THR A 467 -9.76 2.14 -2.32
C THR A 467 -8.86 3.31 -2.68
N VAL A 468 -7.67 3.06 -3.22
CA VAL A 468 -6.69 4.11 -3.58
C VAL A 468 -6.93 4.63 -4.99
N TYR A 469 -7.44 3.77 -5.86
CA TYR A 469 -7.68 4.07 -7.27
C TYR A 469 -9.14 3.83 -7.66
N GLY A 470 -10.05 3.84 -6.68
CA GLY A 470 -11.47 3.53 -6.90
C GLY A 470 -12.22 4.62 -7.67
N ASP A 471 -11.59 5.77 -7.91
CA ASP A 471 -12.01 6.78 -8.88
C ASP A 471 -11.83 6.30 -10.34
N LEU A 472 -10.96 5.31 -10.57
CA LEU A 472 -10.70 4.71 -11.87
C LEU A 472 -11.49 3.41 -12.08
N GLU A 473 -12.08 3.24 -13.26
CA GLU A 473 -12.60 1.94 -13.68
C GLU A 473 -11.45 0.99 -14.04
N THR A 474 -11.54 -0.28 -13.67
CA THR A 474 -10.44 -1.23 -13.87
C THR A 474 -10.71 -2.19 -15.02
N SER A 475 -9.79 -2.25 -15.98
CA SER A 475 -9.76 -3.29 -17.01
C SER A 475 -8.54 -4.18 -16.82
N THR A 476 -8.74 -5.50 -16.89
CA THR A 476 -7.68 -6.48 -16.57
C THR A 476 -7.33 -7.36 -17.77
N LEU A 477 -6.05 -7.36 -18.15
CA LEU A 477 -5.45 -8.25 -19.14
C LEU A 477 -4.67 -9.37 -18.45
N ARG A 478 -5.29 -10.56 -18.35
CA ARG A 478 -4.65 -11.78 -17.80
C ARG A 478 -3.93 -12.61 -18.87
N GLU A 479 -4.39 -12.53 -20.11
CA GLU A 479 -3.85 -13.35 -21.20
C GLU A 479 -2.48 -12.85 -21.66
N LEU A 480 -1.54 -13.77 -21.83
CA LEU A 480 -0.25 -13.50 -22.46
C LEU A 480 -0.34 -13.73 -23.98
N PRO A 481 0.32 -12.90 -24.81
CA PRO A 481 0.34 -13.09 -26.26
C PRO A 481 0.91 -14.45 -26.68
N LYS A 482 0.40 -15.00 -27.79
CA LYS A 482 0.90 -16.26 -28.38
C LYS A 482 2.38 -16.11 -28.76
N GLY A 483 3.21 -17.09 -28.39
CA GLY A 483 4.65 -17.14 -28.70
C GLY A 483 5.56 -16.91 -27.50
N ARG A 484 5.03 -16.41 -26.37
CA ARG A 484 5.82 -16.26 -25.15
C ARG A 484 6.04 -17.59 -24.44
N GLN A 485 7.30 -17.97 -24.23
CA GLN A 485 7.66 -19.15 -23.44
C GLN A 485 7.58 -18.83 -21.94
N PRO A 486 7.10 -19.76 -21.10
CA PRO A 486 7.05 -19.56 -19.65
C PRO A 486 8.46 -19.42 -19.07
N ILE A 487 8.58 -18.60 -18.02
CA ILE A 487 9.84 -18.40 -17.30
C ILE A 487 9.91 -19.43 -16.16
N SER A 488 10.89 -20.32 -16.20
CA SER A 488 11.14 -21.22 -15.07
C SER A 488 11.82 -20.44 -13.94
N THR A 489 11.16 -20.31 -12.79
CA THR A 489 11.70 -19.56 -11.64
C THR A 489 12.08 -20.51 -10.52
N SER A 490 13.25 -20.32 -9.91
CA SER A 490 13.72 -21.16 -8.80
C SER A 490 14.41 -20.34 -7.70
N ALA A 491 14.01 -20.56 -6.44
CA ALA A 491 14.69 -20.00 -5.27
C ALA A 491 15.87 -20.88 -4.83
N VAL A 492 17.06 -20.30 -4.75
CA VAL A 492 18.34 -20.95 -4.45
C VAL A 492 18.81 -20.56 -3.05
N PHE A 493 18.59 -21.46 -2.10
CA PHE A 493 18.98 -21.33 -0.68
C PHE A 493 20.35 -21.98 -0.45
N PHE A 494 21.44 -21.26 -0.73
CA PHE A 494 22.77 -21.87 -0.84
C PHE A 494 23.52 -22.05 0.50
N ARG A 495 22.94 -21.61 1.62
CA ARG A 495 23.41 -21.93 2.98
C ARG A 495 22.66 -23.09 3.65
N ASP A 496 21.57 -23.59 3.04
CA ASP A 496 20.93 -24.84 3.49
C ASP A 496 21.92 -26.01 3.32
N GLU A 497 21.84 -27.00 4.22
CA GLU A 497 22.74 -28.17 4.20
C GLU A 497 22.73 -28.90 2.85
N GLY A 498 23.93 -29.15 2.31
CA GLY A 498 24.11 -29.83 1.02
C GLY A 498 23.76 -29.00 -0.23
N LYS A 499 23.24 -27.78 -0.07
CA LYS A 499 22.78 -26.96 -1.21
C LYS A 499 23.79 -25.96 -1.75
N ARG A 500 25.00 -25.89 -1.21
CA ARG A 500 26.06 -24.98 -1.70
C ARG A 500 26.37 -25.18 -3.19
N LYS A 501 26.30 -26.41 -3.70
CA LYS A 501 26.54 -26.74 -5.12
C LYS A 501 25.54 -26.07 -6.07
N TRP A 502 24.35 -25.70 -5.58
CA TRP A 502 23.36 -24.98 -6.40
C TRP A 502 23.79 -23.55 -6.70
N TYR A 503 24.62 -22.94 -5.84
CA TYR A 503 25.21 -21.63 -6.11
C TYR A 503 26.11 -21.68 -7.34
N ASP A 504 27.02 -22.66 -7.39
CA ASP A 504 27.92 -22.83 -8.54
C ASP A 504 27.13 -23.16 -9.82
N ARG A 505 26.08 -23.99 -9.68
CA ARG A 505 25.20 -24.37 -10.80
C ARG A 505 24.50 -23.19 -11.46
N VAL A 506 24.16 -22.13 -10.71
CA VAL A 506 23.56 -20.90 -11.28
C VAL A 506 24.48 -20.29 -12.34
N TRP A 507 25.77 -20.18 -12.02
CA TRP A 507 26.74 -19.58 -12.92
C TRP A 507 27.02 -20.47 -14.13
N ASP A 508 27.11 -21.80 -13.93
CA ASP A 508 27.20 -22.76 -15.03
C ASP A 508 26.01 -22.63 -15.98
N ARG A 509 24.80 -22.44 -15.43
CA ARG A 509 23.58 -22.26 -16.22
C ARG A 509 23.63 -20.98 -17.07
N ILE A 510 24.13 -19.88 -16.53
CA ILE A 510 24.36 -18.64 -17.29
C ILE A 510 25.36 -18.89 -18.42
N ARG A 511 26.47 -19.59 -18.15
CA ARG A 511 27.47 -19.92 -19.19
C ARG A 511 26.88 -20.79 -20.31
N GLU A 512 26.02 -21.74 -19.98
CA GLU A 512 25.33 -22.59 -20.96
C GLU A 512 24.42 -21.79 -21.89
N GLU A 513 23.69 -20.80 -21.37
CA GLU A 513 22.84 -19.91 -22.18
C GLU A 513 23.69 -19.00 -23.07
N VAL A 514 24.75 -18.40 -22.53
CA VAL A 514 25.66 -17.55 -23.30
C VAL A 514 26.39 -18.34 -24.39
N ALA A 515 26.78 -19.58 -24.13
CA ALA A 515 27.39 -20.47 -25.13
C ALA A 515 26.45 -20.77 -26.31
N GLN A 516 25.13 -20.62 -26.13
CA GLN A 516 24.12 -20.74 -27.19
C GLN A 516 23.89 -19.42 -27.94
N GLY A 517 24.70 -18.38 -27.69
CA GLY A 517 24.57 -17.05 -28.29
C GLY A 517 23.52 -16.16 -27.62
N ARG A 518 23.05 -16.54 -26.42
CA ARG A 518 22.04 -15.81 -25.65
C ARG A 518 22.70 -14.92 -24.61
N GLN A 519 21.89 -14.15 -23.90
CA GLN A 519 22.38 -13.16 -22.94
C GLN A 519 21.74 -13.34 -21.56
N ALA A 520 22.37 -12.78 -20.53
CA ALA A 520 21.90 -12.91 -19.16
C ALA A 520 21.96 -11.60 -18.36
N TYR A 521 21.06 -11.48 -17.38
CA TYR A 521 21.09 -10.44 -16.36
C TYR A 521 21.59 -11.00 -15.03
N VAL A 522 22.40 -10.21 -14.32
CA VAL A 522 22.78 -10.46 -12.92
C VAL A 522 22.45 -9.22 -12.11
N VAL A 523 21.50 -9.34 -11.17
CA VAL A 523 20.97 -8.20 -10.41
C VAL A 523 21.45 -8.24 -8.96
N ALA A 524 21.92 -7.12 -8.45
CA ALA A 524 22.30 -6.93 -7.04
C ALA A 524 21.58 -5.71 -6.42
N PRO A 525 21.29 -5.72 -5.11
CA PRO A 525 20.48 -4.68 -4.47
C PRO A 525 21.23 -3.36 -4.25
N ARG A 526 22.56 -3.38 -4.08
CA ARG A 526 23.39 -2.20 -3.75
C ARG A 526 24.30 -1.81 -4.88
N ILE A 527 24.65 -0.51 -4.95
CA ILE A 527 25.63 -0.02 -5.92
C ILE A 527 27.03 -0.29 -5.37
N ASP A 528 27.37 0.26 -4.20
CA ASP A 528 28.69 0.14 -3.57
C ASP A 528 28.61 -0.35 -2.12
N ASP A 529 29.76 -0.79 -1.57
CA ASP A 529 29.86 -1.31 -0.20
C ASP A 529 29.59 -0.27 0.90
N ASP A 530 29.63 1.02 0.53
CA ASP A 530 29.36 2.19 1.39
C ASP A 530 27.93 2.75 1.26
N ASP A 531 27.08 2.25 0.34
CA ASP A 531 25.72 2.76 0.15
C ASP A 531 24.72 2.18 1.16
N ASP A 532 24.02 2.99 1.95
CA ASP A 532 22.98 2.50 2.87
C ASP A 532 21.71 2.05 2.09
N ALA A 533 21.65 0.80 1.66
CA ALA A 533 20.38 0.22 1.18
C ALA A 533 19.52 -0.21 2.37
N LYS A 534 18.28 0.26 2.38
CA LYS A 534 17.27 -0.16 3.36
C LYS A 534 16.80 -1.57 3.04
N HIS A 535 16.81 -2.47 4.02
CA HIS A 535 16.20 -3.79 3.93
C HIS A 535 14.67 -3.64 3.87
N PRO A 536 13.92 -4.51 3.17
CA PRO A 536 12.45 -4.48 3.19
C PRO A 536 11.84 -4.57 4.60
N ASP A 537 12.55 -5.16 5.56
CA ASP A 537 12.16 -5.21 6.97
C ASP A 537 12.55 -3.95 7.79
N ASP A 538 13.31 -2.99 7.23
CA ASP A 538 13.72 -1.77 7.96
C ASP A 538 12.57 -0.78 8.18
N GLY A 539 11.43 -0.98 7.51
CA GLY A 539 10.18 -0.23 7.72
C GLY A 539 9.33 -0.73 8.88
N ASP A 540 9.71 -1.83 9.53
CA ASP A 540 9.08 -2.26 10.79
C ASP A 540 9.73 -1.43 11.91
N THR A 541 8.95 -0.57 12.57
CA THR A 541 9.37 0.30 13.70
C THR A 541 9.70 -0.49 14.99
N ASP A 542 10.09 -1.73 14.78
CA ASP A 542 9.75 -2.89 15.58
C ASP A 542 10.90 -3.92 15.51
N ALA A 543 12.02 -3.56 14.85
CA ALA A 543 13.27 -4.31 14.82
C ALA A 543 14.13 -3.98 16.07
N PRO A 544 14.72 -5.00 16.74
CA PRO A 544 15.51 -4.80 17.96
C PRO A 544 16.72 -3.89 17.70
N ALA A 545 17.03 -3.04 18.67
CA ALA A 545 18.09 -2.03 18.64
C ALA A 545 19.53 -2.61 18.72
N ASP A 546 19.80 -3.77 18.11
CA ASP A 546 21.12 -4.37 18.01
C ASP A 546 21.71 -4.12 16.59
N ARG A 547 21.95 -2.85 16.27
CA ARG A 547 22.52 -2.37 14.99
C ARG A 547 24.03 -2.62 14.86
N GLN A 548 24.52 -3.81 15.21
CA GLN A 548 25.94 -4.17 15.00
C GLN A 548 26.17 -5.39 14.10
N ASN A 549 25.12 -6.10 13.67
CA ASN A 549 25.27 -7.28 12.81
C ASN A 549 24.19 -7.42 11.72
N VAL A 550 23.75 -6.29 11.15
CA VAL A 550 22.91 -6.33 9.94
C VAL A 550 23.79 -6.79 8.78
N ARG A 551 23.49 -7.95 8.20
CA ARG A 551 24.15 -8.45 6.98
C ARG A 551 24.14 -7.32 5.94
N LYS A 552 25.29 -6.95 5.40
CA LYS A 552 25.36 -6.01 4.29
C LYS A 552 24.99 -6.73 3.01
N ALA A 553 24.07 -6.17 2.23
CA ALA A 553 23.72 -6.70 0.92
C ALA A 553 24.91 -6.55 -0.06
N THR A 554 24.98 -7.43 -1.05
CA THR A 554 26.04 -7.47 -2.07
C THR A 554 25.99 -6.22 -2.95
N ALA A 555 27.13 -5.55 -3.09
CA ALA A 555 27.33 -4.44 -4.02
C ALA A 555 27.54 -4.93 -5.46
N VAL A 556 26.89 -4.28 -6.43
CA VAL A 556 26.97 -4.64 -7.85
C VAL A 556 28.37 -4.47 -8.42
N THR A 557 29.12 -3.47 -7.97
CA THR A 557 30.51 -3.21 -8.39
C THR A 557 31.43 -4.35 -7.96
N THR A 558 31.36 -4.71 -6.67
CA THR A 558 32.08 -5.86 -6.11
C THR A 558 31.68 -7.18 -6.79
N LEU A 559 30.38 -7.38 -7.07
CA LEU A 559 29.88 -8.56 -7.78
C LEU A 559 30.40 -8.65 -9.21
N TYR A 560 30.42 -7.52 -9.94
CA TYR A 560 30.93 -7.45 -11.31
C TYR A 560 32.40 -7.86 -11.40
N GLU A 561 33.24 -7.34 -10.50
CA GLU A 561 34.66 -7.70 -10.44
C GLU A 561 34.86 -9.19 -10.11
N GLN A 562 34.14 -9.71 -9.12
CA GLN A 562 34.21 -11.11 -8.72
C GLN A 562 33.85 -12.06 -9.86
N LEU A 563 32.69 -11.82 -10.50
CA LEU A 563 32.20 -12.64 -11.60
C LEU A 563 33.14 -12.60 -12.80
N GLY A 564 33.73 -11.44 -13.11
CA GLY A 564 34.70 -11.31 -14.20
C GLY A 564 35.99 -12.09 -13.98
N ILE A 565 36.45 -12.19 -12.72
CA ILE A 565 37.69 -12.89 -12.38
C ILE A 565 37.47 -14.41 -12.24
N ARG A 566 36.31 -14.84 -11.73
CA ARG A 566 36.08 -16.24 -11.33
C ARG A 566 34.98 -16.92 -12.14
N GLU A 567 33.72 -16.73 -11.79
CA GLU A 567 32.60 -17.56 -12.24
C GLU A 567 32.29 -17.38 -13.74
N LEU A 568 32.29 -16.13 -14.22
CA LEU A 568 31.98 -15.75 -15.60
C LEU A 568 33.22 -15.36 -16.40
N ARG A 569 34.41 -15.80 -15.94
CA ARG A 569 35.67 -15.55 -16.63
C ARG A 569 35.59 -15.97 -18.11
N GLY A 570 35.99 -15.06 -18.98
CA GLY A 570 36.00 -15.25 -20.43
C GLY A 570 34.72 -14.83 -21.15
N LEU A 571 33.69 -14.35 -20.45
CA LEU A 571 32.51 -13.72 -21.04
C LEU A 571 32.66 -12.20 -21.08
N ARG A 572 31.94 -11.53 -21.98
CA ARG A 572 31.89 -10.07 -22.07
C ARG A 572 30.87 -9.55 -21.06
N LEU A 573 31.35 -8.99 -19.96
CA LEU A 573 30.51 -8.45 -18.90
C LEU A 573 30.29 -6.94 -19.10
N GLY A 574 29.10 -6.46 -18.77
CA GLY A 574 28.79 -5.04 -18.65
C GLY A 574 28.34 -4.70 -17.24
N LEU A 575 28.54 -3.46 -16.81
CA LEU A 575 28.11 -2.95 -15.51
C LEU A 575 27.07 -1.84 -15.70
N MET A 576 25.96 -1.89 -14.97
CA MET A 576 24.96 -0.81 -14.97
C MET A 576 24.37 -0.53 -13.60
N HIS A 577 24.52 0.71 -13.11
CA HIS A 577 23.96 1.12 -11.82
C HIS A 577 23.51 2.59 -11.80
N GLY A 578 22.81 2.97 -10.73
CA GLY A 578 22.19 4.30 -10.59
C GLY A 578 23.15 5.48 -10.70
N LYS A 579 24.40 5.32 -10.21
CA LYS A 579 25.43 6.38 -10.23
C LYS A 579 26.04 6.67 -11.62
N LEU A 580 25.82 5.83 -12.63
CA LEU A 580 26.29 6.10 -13.99
C LEU A 580 25.54 7.29 -14.59
N SER A 581 26.21 8.05 -15.46
CA SER A 581 25.57 9.10 -16.26
C SER A 581 24.54 8.50 -17.22
N ALA A 582 23.63 9.33 -17.75
CA ALA A 582 22.63 8.87 -18.72
C ALA A 582 23.30 8.28 -19.98
N GLU A 583 24.32 8.97 -20.52
CA GLU A 583 25.08 8.51 -21.69
C GLU A 583 25.75 7.14 -21.47
N GLU A 584 26.33 6.91 -20.29
CA GLU A 584 26.95 5.61 -19.95
C GLU A 584 25.91 4.49 -19.83
N LYS A 585 24.75 4.77 -19.24
CA LYS A 585 23.64 3.80 -19.16
C LYS A 585 23.13 3.45 -20.55
N ASP A 586 22.92 4.44 -21.40
CA ASP A 586 22.42 4.24 -22.76
C ASP A 586 23.43 3.48 -23.63
N ALA A 587 24.72 3.76 -23.48
CA ALA A 587 25.79 3.03 -24.14
C ALA A 587 25.85 1.56 -23.70
N ALA A 588 25.82 1.30 -22.39
CA ALA A 588 25.82 -0.06 -21.84
C ALA A 588 24.59 -0.86 -22.30
N MET A 589 23.41 -0.22 -22.31
CA MET A 589 22.18 -0.86 -22.76
C MET A 589 22.15 -1.10 -24.27
N SER A 590 22.70 -0.19 -25.07
CA SER A 590 22.82 -0.37 -26.52
C SER A 590 23.79 -1.52 -26.83
N ALA A 591 24.97 -1.54 -26.20
CA ALA A 591 25.95 -2.61 -26.34
C ALA A 591 25.38 -3.98 -25.89
N PHE A 592 24.58 -4.01 -24.82
CA PHE A 592 23.88 -5.22 -24.42
C PHE A 592 22.82 -5.62 -25.46
N ARG A 593 21.96 -4.72 -25.92
CA ARG A 593 20.95 -5.06 -26.95
C ARG A 593 21.58 -5.58 -28.25
N ASP A 594 22.71 -5.01 -28.65
CA ASP A 594 23.37 -5.32 -29.92
C ASP A 594 24.27 -6.59 -29.82
N GLY A 595 24.28 -7.24 -28.65
CA GLY A 595 25.00 -8.50 -28.45
C GLY A 595 26.51 -8.32 -28.24
N GLU A 596 26.97 -7.11 -27.93
CA GLU A 596 28.37 -6.81 -27.61
C GLU A 596 28.73 -7.22 -26.17
N ILE A 597 27.73 -7.24 -25.28
CA ILE A 597 27.84 -7.70 -23.89
C ILE A 597 27.04 -8.99 -23.74
N ASP A 598 27.65 -10.03 -23.18
CA ASP A 598 27.00 -11.33 -22.95
C ASP A 598 26.15 -11.31 -21.66
N VAL A 599 26.69 -10.68 -20.60
CA VAL A 599 26.04 -10.63 -19.29
C VAL A 599 26.07 -9.21 -18.74
N LEU A 600 24.90 -8.65 -18.43
CA LEU A 600 24.77 -7.35 -17.79
C LEU A 600 24.62 -7.51 -16.27
N VAL A 601 25.61 -7.03 -15.52
CA VAL A 601 25.59 -6.98 -14.06
C VAL A 601 25.06 -5.61 -13.63
N CYS A 602 23.94 -5.58 -12.92
CA CYS A 602 23.20 -4.35 -12.71
C CYS A 602 22.46 -4.27 -11.36
N THR A 603 22.01 -3.08 -11.00
CA THR A 603 21.03 -2.90 -9.91
C THR A 603 19.59 -2.91 -10.43
N THR A 604 18.62 -2.52 -9.58
CA THR A 604 17.20 -2.32 -9.92
C THR A 604 16.96 -1.30 -11.04
N VAL A 605 17.97 -0.65 -11.59
CA VAL A 605 17.81 0.25 -12.76
C VAL A 605 17.20 -0.48 -13.96
N VAL A 606 17.42 -1.79 -14.11
CA VAL A 606 16.77 -2.60 -15.17
C VAL A 606 15.26 -2.76 -14.97
N GLU A 607 14.73 -2.51 -13.77
CA GLU A 607 13.28 -2.49 -13.53
C GLU A 607 12.57 -1.52 -14.49
N VAL A 608 13.28 -0.46 -14.94
CA VAL A 608 12.75 0.56 -15.83
C VAL A 608 13.29 0.37 -17.25
N GLY A 609 12.64 -0.53 -18.00
CA GLY A 609 12.33 -0.20 -19.38
C GLY A 609 13.40 -0.39 -20.46
N VAL A 610 14.00 -1.58 -20.55
CA VAL A 610 14.51 -2.06 -21.85
C VAL A 610 14.14 -3.53 -22.01
N ASP A 611 13.76 -3.90 -23.22
CA ASP A 611 13.45 -5.26 -23.63
C ASP A 611 14.60 -5.80 -24.48
N VAL A 612 15.21 -6.91 -24.06
CA VAL A 612 16.23 -7.62 -24.82
C VAL A 612 15.72 -9.03 -25.09
N PRO A 613 15.13 -9.30 -26.27
CA PRO A 613 14.52 -10.60 -26.58
C PRO A 613 15.47 -11.79 -26.47
N ASN A 614 16.78 -11.55 -26.67
CA ASN A 614 17.83 -12.56 -26.58
C ASN A 614 18.30 -12.83 -25.13
N ALA A 615 17.80 -12.08 -24.13
CA ALA A 615 18.09 -12.31 -22.73
C ALA A 615 17.20 -13.43 -22.17
N THR A 616 17.81 -14.60 -21.91
CA THR A 616 17.09 -15.82 -21.49
C THR A 616 17.37 -16.25 -20.05
N ALA A 617 18.38 -15.68 -19.40
CA ALA A 617 18.71 -15.99 -18.01
C ALA A 617 18.73 -14.74 -17.13
N MET A 618 18.25 -14.87 -15.90
CA MET A 618 18.39 -13.85 -14.86
C MET A 618 18.79 -14.50 -13.54
N ALA A 619 19.84 -13.97 -12.90
CA ALA A 619 20.20 -14.28 -11.51
C ALA A 619 20.02 -13.03 -10.64
N ILE A 620 19.25 -13.14 -9.57
CA ILE A 620 19.05 -12.06 -8.59
C ILE A 620 19.80 -12.46 -7.32
N VAL A 621 20.90 -11.78 -7.04
CA VAL A 621 21.72 -12.00 -5.84
C VAL A 621 21.12 -11.27 -4.67
N ASP A 622 21.12 -11.92 -3.50
CA ASP A 622 20.48 -11.40 -2.28
C ASP A 622 19.01 -11.03 -2.51
N ALA A 623 18.26 -11.92 -3.17
CA ALA A 623 16.86 -11.73 -3.54
C ALA A 623 15.95 -11.39 -2.33
N ASP A 624 16.37 -11.74 -1.12
CA ASP A 624 15.74 -11.38 0.15
C ASP A 624 15.65 -9.85 0.40
N TRP A 625 16.48 -9.05 -0.28
CA TRP A 625 16.50 -7.58 -0.18
C TRP A 625 15.49 -6.88 -1.09
N PHE A 626 14.84 -7.60 -1.99
CA PHE A 626 13.89 -7.04 -2.93
C PHE A 626 12.46 -7.36 -2.50
N GLY A 627 11.54 -6.42 -2.66
CA GLY A 627 10.10 -6.68 -2.46
C GLY A 627 9.53 -7.62 -3.54
N ILE A 628 8.37 -8.23 -3.28
CA ILE A 628 7.71 -9.15 -4.24
C ILE A 628 7.45 -8.47 -5.58
N SER A 629 6.91 -7.24 -5.55
CA SER A 629 6.65 -6.45 -6.75
C SER A 629 7.91 -6.17 -7.59
N GLN A 630 9.05 -5.92 -6.95
CA GLN A 630 10.34 -5.70 -7.65
C GLN A 630 10.85 -6.99 -8.30
N LEU A 631 10.82 -8.10 -7.56
CA LEU A 631 11.20 -9.42 -8.10
C LEU A 631 10.34 -9.80 -9.31
N HIS A 632 9.04 -9.49 -9.26
CA HIS A 632 8.12 -9.71 -10.38
C HIS A 632 8.48 -8.86 -11.60
N GLN A 633 8.75 -7.56 -11.42
CA GLN A 633 9.15 -6.66 -12.49
C GLN A 633 10.48 -7.09 -13.13
N LEU A 634 11.49 -7.42 -12.32
CA LEU A 634 12.78 -7.94 -12.77
C LEU A 634 12.59 -9.24 -13.57
N ARG A 635 11.85 -10.22 -13.03
CA ARG A 635 11.52 -11.47 -13.73
C ARG A 635 10.90 -11.20 -15.10
N GLY A 636 10.01 -10.21 -15.21
CA GLY A 636 9.34 -9.83 -16.46
C GLY A 636 10.25 -9.19 -17.53
N ARG A 637 11.55 -8.97 -17.24
CA ARG A 637 12.55 -8.45 -18.19
C ARG A 637 13.20 -9.54 -19.05
N ILE A 638 13.00 -10.82 -18.71
CA ILE A 638 13.39 -11.97 -19.54
C ILE A 638 12.15 -12.70 -20.09
N GLY A 639 12.34 -13.67 -20.99
CA GLY A 639 11.23 -14.44 -21.57
C GLY A 639 10.39 -13.63 -22.54
N ARG A 640 11.04 -12.81 -23.36
CA ARG A 640 10.40 -11.96 -24.37
C ARG A 640 10.72 -12.36 -25.83
N GLY A 641 11.66 -13.27 -26.01
CA GLY A 641 11.93 -13.93 -27.30
C GLY A 641 11.27 -15.31 -27.41
N GLU A 642 11.68 -16.06 -28.45
CA GLU A 642 11.18 -17.41 -28.74
C GLU A 642 11.74 -18.50 -27.81
N HIS A 643 12.74 -18.15 -26.99
CA HIS A 643 13.48 -19.09 -26.16
C HIS A 643 12.94 -19.16 -24.72
N ALA A 644 12.88 -20.38 -24.19
CA ALA A 644 12.56 -20.62 -22.79
C ALA A 644 13.58 -19.91 -21.89
N SER A 645 13.07 -19.23 -20.85
CA SER A 645 13.89 -18.39 -19.98
C SER A 645 13.90 -18.90 -18.54
N VAL A 646 14.98 -18.60 -17.81
CA VAL A 646 15.19 -19.05 -16.43
C VAL A 646 15.49 -17.88 -15.50
N CYS A 647 14.80 -17.83 -14.36
CA CYS A 647 15.00 -16.84 -13.30
C CYS A 647 15.46 -17.56 -12.01
N MET A 648 16.61 -17.15 -11.47
CA MET A 648 17.21 -17.76 -10.29
C MET A 648 17.29 -16.71 -9.18
N LEU A 649 16.65 -16.97 -8.04
CA LEU A 649 16.58 -16.07 -6.88
C LEU A 649 17.54 -16.58 -5.80
N LEU A 650 18.69 -15.94 -5.62
CA LEU A 650 19.75 -16.42 -4.72
C LEU A 650 19.61 -15.73 -3.35
N THR A 651 19.70 -16.52 -2.28
CA THR A 651 19.73 -15.97 -0.91
C THR A 651 20.60 -16.80 0.02
N GLU A 652 21.23 -16.13 0.99
CA GLU A 652 21.93 -16.78 2.11
C GLU A 652 20.98 -17.20 3.24
N LEU A 653 19.73 -16.73 3.23
CA LEU A 653 18.77 -17.04 4.28
C LEU A 653 18.26 -18.48 4.13
N PRO A 654 17.96 -19.16 5.25
CA PRO A 654 17.43 -20.50 5.19
C PRO A 654 16.01 -20.51 4.62
N SER A 655 15.66 -21.61 3.98
CA SER A 655 14.37 -21.74 3.30
C SER A 655 13.14 -21.76 4.21
N THR A 656 13.35 -21.80 5.53
CA THR A 656 12.34 -21.72 6.60
C THR A 656 12.13 -20.32 7.17
N SER A 657 12.99 -19.35 6.81
CA SER A 657 12.84 -17.95 7.24
C SER A 657 11.62 -17.29 6.57
N LYS A 658 11.10 -16.19 7.13
CA LYS A 658 10.02 -15.38 6.54
C LYS A 658 10.35 -14.98 5.09
N ALA A 659 11.55 -14.44 4.87
CA ALA A 659 12.05 -14.11 3.53
C ALA A 659 12.18 -15.35 2.62
N GLY A 660 12.57 -16.51 3.17
CA GLY A 660 12.66 -17.75 2.41
C GLY A 660 11.30 -18.29 1.94
N VAL A 661 10.27 -18.20 2.79
CA VAL A 661 8.88 -18.55 2.43
C VAL A 661 8.37 -17.63 1.33
N ARG A 662 8.64 -16.33 1.44
CA ARG A 662 8.32 -15.34 0.41
C ARG A 662 8.98 -15.64 -0.94
N LEU A 663 10.29 -15.93 -0.95
CA LEU A 663 11.00 -16.23 -2.19
C LEU A 663 10.50 -17.52 -2.86
N LYS A 664 10.11 -18.53 -2.08
CA LYS A 664 9.43 -19.73 -2.61
C LYS A 664 8.11 -19.37 -3.27
N ALA A 665 7.27 -18.59 -2.58
CA ALA A 665 6.00 -18.16 -3.14
C ALA A 665 6.17 -17.36 -4.44
N VAL A 666 7.18 -16.51 -4.55
CA VAL A 666 7.53 -15.80 -5.81
C VAL A 666 7.97 -16.77 -6.92
N ALA A 667 8.69 -17.84 -6.56
CA ALA A 667 9.14 -18.85 -7.52
C ALA A 667 8.01 -19.79 -7.98
N ASP A 668 7.04 -20.08 -7.10
CA ASP A 668 5.99 -21.07 -7.33
C ASP A 668 4.83 -20.55 -8.20
N THR A 669 4.68 -19.23 -8.34
CA THR A 669 3.62 -18.63 -9.18
C THR A 669 4.16 -17.68 -10.23
N LEU A 670 3.60 -17.78 -11.44
CA LEU A 670 3.79 -16.81 -12.51
C LEU A 670 2.72 -15.70 -12.50
N ASP A 671 1.60 -15.92 -11.79
CA ASP A 671 0.47 -15.00 -11.76
C ASP A 671 0.82 -13.75 -10.94
N GLY A 672 0.96 -12.62 -11.63
CA GLY A 672 1.27 -11.34 -11.00
C GLY A 672 0.20 -10.86 -10.02
N PHE A 673 -1.07 -11.26 -10.18
CA PHE A 673 -2.16 -10.91 -9.24
C PHE A 673 -2.01 -11.67 -7.93
N ALA A 674 -1.69 -12.97 -7.98
CA ALA A 674 -1.43 -13.76 -6.79
C ALA A 674 -0.22 -13.21 -5.99
N LEU A 675 0.80 -12.72 -6.70
CA LEU A 675 1.97 -12.08 -6.08
C LEU A 675 1.63 -10.74 -5.44
N ALA A 676 0.75 -9.95 -6.05
CA ALA A 676 0.31 -8.68 -5.50
C ALA A 676 -0.45 -8.86 -4.18
N GLU A 677 -1.36 -9.84 -4.12
CA GLU A 677 -2.09 -10.19 -2.89
C GLU A 677 -1.12 -10.64 -1.78
N LEU A 678 -0.09 -11.41 -2.14
CA LEU A 678 0.98 -11.80 -1.21
C LEU A 678 1.82 -10.60 -0.74
N ASP A 679 2.14 -9.65 -1.63
CA ASP A 679 2.88 -8.42 -1.29
C ASP A 679 2.09 -7.56 -0.31
N LEU A 680 0.76 -7.46 -0.48
CA LEU A 680 -0.11 -6.77 0.49
C LEU A 680 -0.19 -7.51 1.82
N ALA A 681 -0.30 -8.84 1.82
CA ALA A 681 -0.29 -9.63 3.04
C ALA A 681 1.01 -9.46 3.84
N GLU A 682 2.15 -9.29 3.17
CA GLU A 682 3.44 -9.07 3.82
C GLU A 682 3.62 -7.61 4.28
N ARG A 683 3.25 -6.65 3.44
CA ARG A 683 3.30 -5.22 3.75
C ARG A 683 2.05 -4.83 4.51
N ARG A 684 2.11 -4.84 5.86
CA ARG A 684 1.04 -4.29 6.72
C ARG A 684 0.46 -3.02 6.09
N GLU A 685 -0.87 -2.97 5.96
CA GLU A 685 -1.64 -2.04 5.11
C GLU A 685 -1.26 -0.55 5.26
N GLY A 686 -0.82 -0.16 6.46
CA GLY A 686 -0.41 1.22 6.78
C GLY A 686 0.79 1.76 6.00
N ASN A 687 1.58 0.92 5.31
CA ASN A 687 2.66 1.39 4.43
C ASN A 687 2.20 1.66 2.99
N VAL A 688 1.10 1.03 2.53
CA VAL A 688 0.60 1.19 1.15
C VAL A 688 -0.29 2.43 1.02
N LEU A 689 -1.03 2.75 2.07
CA LEU A 689 -1.91 3.92 2.16
C LEU A 689 -1.20 5.21 2.62
N GLY A 690 0.13 5.24 2.61
CA GLY A 690 0.91 6.43 2.92
C GLY A 690 1.27 6.57 4.39
N ARG A 691 2.46 6.06 4.76
CA ARG A 691 3.26 6.61 5.86
C ARG A 691 4.40 7.51 5.40
N ASP A 692 4.75 7.47 4.12
CA ASP A 692 5.89 8.21 3.59
C ASP A 692 5.44 9.42 2.77
N GLN A 693 5.18 10.53 3.46
CA GLN A 693 5.59 11.91 3.11
C GLN A 693 4.86 13.01 3.91
N SER A 694 3.78 12.72 4.64
CA SER A 694 3.06 13.73 5.44
C SER A 694 2.50 13.27 6.79
N GLY A 695 2.73 12.02 7.21
CA GLY A 695 2.40 11.58 8.58
C GLY A 695 0.91 11.49 8.93
N ARG A 696 -0.01 11.50 7.95
CA ARG A 696 -1.43 11.19 8.16
C ARG A 696 -1.85 10.04 7.23
N SER A 697 -2.29 8.94 7.84
CA SER A 697 -2.85 7.77 7.17
C SER A 697 -4.14 8.14 6.45
N VAL A 698 -4.38 7.60 5.25
CA VAL A 698 -5.75 7.50 4.71
C VAL A 698 -6.63 6.92 5.83
N GLY A 699 -7.69 7.65 6.22
CA GLY A 699 -8.42 7.55 7.50
C GLY A 699 -9.16 6.24 7.82
N LEU A 700 -8.68 5.07 7.37
CA LEU A 700 -9.24 3.76 7.73
C LEU A 700 -8.83 3.37 9.17
N ARG A 701 -9.84 3.16 10.03
CA ARG A 701 -9.67 2.84 11.44
C ARG A 701 -9.84 1.34 11.73
N LEU A 702 -10.81 0.68 11.11
CA LEU A 702 -11.14 -0.74 11.36
C LEU A 702 -11.18 -1.60 10.10
N LEU A 703 -11.34 -0.99 8.94
CA LEU A 703 -11.41 -1.65 7.65
C LEU A 703 -10.02 -2.07 7.17
N SER A 704 -9.72 -3.35 7.32
CA SER A 704 -8.59 -3.98 6.63
C SER A 704 -8.89 -4.26 5.15
N LEU A 705 -8.00 -3.80 4.26
CA LEU A 705 -8.07 -4.06 2.82
C LEU A 705 -7.86 -5.54 2.46
N LEU A 706 -7.17 -6.31 3.29
CA LEU A 706 -6.97 -7.75 3.08
C LEU A 706 -8.15 -8.57 3.58
N GLU A 707 -8.56 -8.33 4.83
CA GLU A 707 -9.54 -9.17 5.51
C GLU A 707 -10.98 -8.85 5.09
N HIS A 708 -11.28 -7.59 4.75
CA HIS A 708 -12.65 -7.13 4.53
C HIS A 708 -12.98 -6.87 3.06
N ARG A 709 -12.34 -7.63 2.16
CA ARG A 709 -12.55 -7.51 0.71
C ARG A 709 -14.03 -7.58 0.31
N GLU A 710 -14.78 -8.51 0.87
CA GLU A 710 -16.21 -8.70 0.53
C GLU A 710 -17.06 -7.49 0.94
N ILE A 711 -16.74 -6.85 2.07
CA ILE A 711 -17.41 -5.63 2.55
C ILE A 711 -17.15 -4.48 1.56
N ILE A 712 -15.90 -4.33 1.11
CA ILE A 712 -15.50 -3.30 0.14
C ILE A 712 -16.18 -3.50 -1.21
N GLU A 713 -16.18 -4.72 -1.73
CA GLU A 713 -16.85 -5.05 -2.98
C GLU A 713 -18.38 -4.81 -2.88
N THR A 714 -19.00 -5.17 -1.76
CA THR A 714 -20.43 -4.95 -1.52
C THR A 714 -20.77 -3.46 -1.45
N ALA A 715 -19.99 -2.68 -0.71
CA ALA A 715 -20.16 -1.23 -0.61
C ALA A 715 -19.99 -0.54 -1.98
N ARG A 716 -19.04 -1.00 -2.80
CA ARG A 716 -18.89 -0.49 -4.17
C ARG A 716 -20.12 -0.74 -5.02
N LEU A 717 -20.61 -1.98 -5.05
CA LEU A 717 -21.80 -2.34 -5.83
C LEU A 717 -23.01 -1.51 -5.40
N LEU A 718 -23.17 -1.29 -4.10
CA LEU A 718 -24.21 -0.44 -3.54
C LEU A 718 -24.09 1.02 -4.03
N CYS A 719 -22.89 1.62 -3.98
CA CYS A 719 -22.67 2.98 -4.46
C CYS A 719 -22.88 3.09 -5.98
N ASP A 720 -22.44 2.10 -6.76
CA ASP A 720 -22.62 2.05 -8.22
C ASP A 720 -24.10 1.88 -8.60
N GLU A 721 -24.88 1.08 -7.85
CA GLU A 721 -26.34 0.91 -8.00
C GLU A 721 -27.05 2.26 -7.79
N ILE A 722 -26.71 2.99 -6.71
CA ILE A 722 -27.28 4.30 -6.43
C ILE A 722 -26.87 5.33 -7.49
N ALA A 723 -25.61 5.33 -7.93
CA ALA A 723 -25.11 6.25 -8.95
C ALA A 723 -25.75 6.04 -10.33
N ALA A 724 -26.17 4.81 -10.64
CA ALA A 724 -26.88 4.52 -11.88
C ALA A 724 -28.29 5.14 -11.91
N GLU A 725 -28.95 5.27 -10.75
CA GLU A 725 -30.27 5.88 -10.62
C GLU A 725 -30.21 7.40 -10.41
N ASP A 726 -29.22 7.90 -9.66
CA ASP A 726 -28.96 9.32 -9.39
C ASP A 726 -27.50 9.67 -9.70
N PRO A 727 -27.17 10.01 -10.96
CA PRO A 727 -25.80 10.35 -11.37
C PRO A 727 -25.22 11.58 -10.67
N ASP A 728 -26.06 12.48 -10.17
CA ASP A 728 -25.63 13.70 -9.46
C ASP A 728 -25.33 13.40 -7.98
N LEU A 729 -25.65 12.18 -7.50
CA LEU A 729 -25.38 11.69 -6.14
C LEU A 729 -25.84 12.66 -5.04
N SER A 730 -26.93 13.38 -5.31
CA SER A 730 -27.34 14.57 -4.55
C SER A 730 -28.31 14.25 -3.41
N ASN A 731 -28.90 13.06 -3.41
CA ASN A 731 -30.02 12.72 -2.52
C ASN A 731 -29.66 11.80 -1.33
N GLN A 732 -28.38 11.68 -0.95
CA GLN A 732 -27.94 10.79 0.14
C GLN A 732 -27.12 11.53 1.22
N PRO A 733 -27.76 12.37 2.06
CA PRO A 733 -27.04 13.19 3.05
C PRO A 733 -26.31 12.38 4.13
N GLY A 734 -26.82 11.20 4.48
CA GLY A 734 -26.17 10.34 5.46
C GLY A 734 -24.93 9.60 4.90
N MET A 735 -24.94 9.22 3.62
CA MET A 735 -23.74 8.71 2.95
C MET A 735 -22.70 9.82 2.75
N ASP A 736 -23.15 11.05 2.48
CA ASP A 736 -22.27 12.23 2.44
C ASP A 736 -21.58 12.50 3.78
N GLN A 737 -22.30 12.31 4.90
CA GLN A 737 -21.72 12.40 6.23
C GLN A 737 -20.61 11.35 6.45
N LEU A 738 -20.82 10.10 6.00
CA LEU A 738 -19.80 9.05 6.07
C LEU A 738 -18.59 9.35 5.17
N ALA A 739 -18.82 9.95 4.00
CA ALA A 739 -17.77 10.28 3.04
C ALA A 739 -16.94 11.52 3.42
N ALA A 740 -17.50 12.44 4.23
CA ALA A 740 -16.86 13.71 4.57
C ALA A 740 -15.43 13.56 5.11
N HIS A 741 -15.19 12.56 5.97
CA HIS A 741 -13.86 12.29 6.53
C HIS A 741 -12.80 11.99 5.46
N PHE A 742 -13.20 11.32 4.37
CA PHE A 742 -12.30 10.97 3.27
C PHE A 742 -12.07 12.13 2.29
N ILE A 743 -13.03 13.06 2.19
CA ILE A 743 -12.96 14.21 1.27
C ILE A 743 -12.17 15.38 1.90
N GLU A 744 -12.32 15.61 3.21
CA GLU A 744 -11.67 16.72 3.91
C GLU A 744 -10.15 16.52 4.10
N ASP A 745 -9.70 15.28 4.31
CA ASP A 745 -8.28 14.94 4.42
C ASP A 745 -7.50 15.24 3.13
N GLU A 746 -8.14 15.15 1.95
CA GLU A 746 -7.54 15.56 0.67
C GLU A 746 -7.54 17.10 0.48
N ARG A 747 -8.62 17.80 0.87
CA ARG A 747 -8.68 19.27 0.79
C ARG A 747 -7.66 19.96 1.69
N MET A 748 -7.36 19.41 2.86
CA MET A 748 -6.30 19.92 3.74
C MET A 748 -4.91 19.75 3.12
N GLN A 749 -4.65 18.68 2.36
CA GLN A 749 -3.41 18.52 1.59
C GLN A 749 -3.26 19.59 0.50
N TYR A 750 -4.37 20.02 -0.11
CA TYR A 750 -4.41 21.09 -1.12
C TYR A 750 -4.09 22.48 -0.53
N LEU A 751 -4.57 22.78 0.68
CA LEU A 751 -4.38 24.07 1.35
C LEU A 751 -3.03 24.20 2.07
N GLU A 752 -2.44 23.11 2.58
CA GLU A 752 -1.12 23.16 3.26
C GLU A 752 0.07 23.28 2.29
N LYS A 753 -0.15 23.08 0.97
CA LYS A 753 0.89 23.16 -0.08
C LYS A 753 0.68 24.29 -1.11
N SER A 754 -0.43 25.02 -1.03
CA SER A 754 -0.62 26.30 -1.73
C SER A 754 0.04 27.42 -0.93
#